data_AF-A0A915LYP3-F1
#
_entry.id   AF-A0A915LYP3-F1
#
_cell.length_a   1.000
_cell.length_b   1.000
_cell.length_c   1.000
_cell.angle_alpha   90.00
_cell.angle_beta   90.00
_cell.angle_gamma   90.00
#
_symmetry.space_group_name_H-M   'P 1'
#
loop_
_entity.id
_entity.type
_entity.pdbx_description
1 polymer ?
#
loop_
_entity_poly.entity_id
_entity_poly.type
_entity_poly.pdbx_seq_one_letter_code
_entity_poly.pdbx_strand_id
1 'polypeptide(L)'
;MGKQTINSTTRQPLNGGLGGGRTHQRIRIGFSDLEPLWNAEDDKYKVFCRSVHVSKAALYVSYVQLVAAFVCSIFFAYNYMMIASVQTPSADDWVESFNNRYMSQLMMAVTLHVLLLVVLIHGIKTERKSLLMPYIVYAAITVLTGLVGIVNDIFYLDSHIMQDGGTNSVVRSQLRRHLLATIVQAWFLSIIWRCYGYLGDKKVARQIRDQMCSTASAFRYPENLMCSGYALMQQPPPYADTVMTPSATIPPPVYIGPIGTGIEKPVVKSPSQTTTATTELATEAKEEGEKIGWFNLRSKYNFIPLLGHSLRTQVTAGATPATKSEPPRPFPVTTSEFLVGDSVTWNIKGNGIAVVKIDCPGEKVNSLNEAVSKDLTAAFNAIEQNPSVRGVVLISGKPNNFIAGADIRMLEKCKSVSEAAKISSDAKVQFDKLENSKKPIVAAIMGPCMGGGLELAMACHYRIAVDSPKTQLALPEVMLGLLPGAGGTQRLPKLVDIQTALQMMLTGKVLRPNKAKKLGLVDHLVQPIGPGLTDPLTGTHRYLEEVAIQTCEQLADGSLKVTKNKPFAQQLTNLLLTSRPLIDALLVRKAKETVMKQTHGNYPAPLKILDVVRNGLIDGPQVGYEQETQAFGELSQTKQSAALVGLYWGRTECQKDKYGDAKKCERLGVIGAGLMGAGIANVSIDQGIETVLIDTNQGALDRGLKQITTQMEGQLKKKKFTSAEHTRYLSSLKPVLNDYSHLKNSDVVIEAVFEDLGLKHKIIQKLEENVPEHCVIATNTSALPIKDIASASKRPERIIGMHYFSPVDKMQLLEIITSEKTSKETLAVAAKLGLAQKKLIVVVKDCPGFFVVRCISPMLSEVMRLLQEGLTPTEADKITNQFGFPVGMATLADEVGLDVGDHVASFLSKALGPRVQGGSSQMLQDMVQAGFKGRKSGAGIYDYNPQSTNPLVKFGIGKAPKKVVNEKAVEILKRYSLTPPSGASSVEDQQLRVVCRFVNEAIICLEEGIISAPSDGDIASVFGVGFPPFWGGPFRFVDLYGADKLVKKMEKYASIYPSVQFQPCQLLLDHAKTGKKFYEKRQ
;
A
#
# COMPACT_ATOMS: atom_id res chain seq x y z
N MET A 1 -21.01 -14.04 65.22
CA MET A 1 -20.53 -14.34 66.59
C MET A 1 -19.04 -14.60 66.50
N GLY A 2 -18.16 -14.14 67.40
CA GLY A 2 -18.37 -13.24 68.54
C GLY A 2 -17.07 -13.10 69.38
N LYS A 3 -17.07 -12.18 70.36
CA LYS A 3 -15.93 -11.74 71.20
C LYS A 3 -14.92 -10.82 70.45
N GLN A 4 -14.43 -9.70 71.02
CA GLN A 4 -14.66 -9.16 72.38
C GLN A 4 -14.62 -7.61 72.46
N THR A 5 -15.22 -7.09 73.53
CA THR A 5 -15.37 -5.68 73.98
C THR A 5 -14.03 -4.98 74.26
N ILE A 6 -13.83 -3.71 73.88
CA ILE A 6 -14.25 -2.44 74.53
C ILE A 6 -13.59 -2.17 75.90
N ASN A 7 -12.83 -1.07 75.97
CA ASN A 7 -12.89 0.02 76.97
C ASN A 7 -12.68 1.32 76.16
N SER A 8 -13.42 2.43 76.21
CA SER A 8 -14.33 3.06 77.20
C SER A 8 -13.64 3.79 78.36
N THR A 9 -13.14 5.00 78.07
CA THR A 9 -13.06 6.10 79.05
C THR A 9 -14.47 6.48 79.55
N THR A 10 -14.56 7.02 80.77
CA THR A 10 -15.77 7.00 81.59
C THR A 10 -16.81 8.10 81.30
N ARG A 11 -18.09 7.77 81.58
CA ARG A 11 -19.28 8.65 81.70
C ARG A 11 -19.80 9.26 80.38
N GLN A 12 -20.97 8.89 79.86
CA GLN A 12 -22.37 8.97 80.35
C GLN A 12 -23.15 10.17 79.75
N PRO A 13 -24.49 10.05 79.56
CA PRO A 13 -25.07 10.33 78.22
C PRO A 13 -26.39 11.15 78.28
N LEU A 14 -27.34 10.87 77.37
CA LEU A 14 -28.76 11.31 77.33
C LEU A 14 -28.98 12.73 76.74
N ASN A 15 -30.14 13.10 76.14
CA ASN A 15 -31.33 12.33 75.72
C ASN A 15 -32.16 13.08 74.66
N GLY A 16 -32.88 12.35 73.79
CA GLY A 16 -34.08 12.83 73.05
C GLY A 16 -33.91 13.98 72.02
N GLY A 17 -34.93 14.31 71.22
CA GLY A 17 -36.18 13.59 70.96
C GLY A 17 -37.30 14.44 70.33
N LEU A 18 -38.07 13.86 69.39
CA LEU A 18 -39.35 14.34 68.84
C LEU A 18 -39.35 15.66 68.02
N GLY A 19 -40.44 15.87 67.26
CA GLY A 19 -40.78 17.13 66.60
C GLY A 19 -40.59 17.14 65.08
N GLY A 20 -41.67 17.43 64.33
CA GLY A 20 -41.64 17.61 62.88
C GLY A 20 -41.84 19.07 62.46
N GLY A 21 -41.27 19.45 61.32
CA GLY A 21 -41.44 20.79 60.72
C GLY A 21 -40.47 21.00 59.56
N ARG A 22 -40.94 21.54 58.43
CA ARG A 22 -40.08 21.80 57.26
C ARG A 22 -39.30 23.10 57.43
N THR A 23 -37.97 23.02 57.54
CA THR A 23 -37.05 24.15 57.30
C THR A 23 -35.87 23.70 56.46
N HIS A 24 -35.34 24.59 55.62
CA HIS A 24 -34.16 24.30 54.80
C HIS A 24 -32.87 24.41 55.61
N GLN A 25 -32.23 23.29 55.95
CA GLN A 25 -30.80 23.29 56.28
C GLN A 25 -29.96 23.04 55.02
N ARG A 26 -29.18 24.05 54.62
CA ARG A 26 -28.04 23.86 53.71
C ARG A 26 -26.90 23.22 54.48
N ILE A 27 -26.60 21.95 54.20
CA ILE A 27 -25.32 21.36 54.62
C ILE A 27 -24.20 22.07 53.82
N ARG A 28 -23.44 22.94 54.50
CA ARG A 28 -22.17 23.44 54.00
C ARG A 28 -21.12 22.36 54.21
N ILE A 29 -20.71 21.70 53.13
CA ILE A 29 -19.49 20.89 53.10
C ILE A 29 -18.29 21.87 53.05
N GLY A 30 -17.29 21.65 53.89
CA GLY A 30 -16.07 22.46 53.94
C GLY A 30 -15.12 22.11 52.79
N PHE A 31 -14.24 23.05 52.41
CA PHE A 31 -13.23 22.78 51.37
C PHE A 31 -12.19 21.73 51.81
N SER A 32 -11.97 21.60 53.13
CA SER A 32 -11.22 20.54 53.79
C SER A 32 -11.76 19.13 53.50
N ASP A 33 -13.08 19.01 53.37
CA ASP A 33 -13.76 17.71 53.27
C ASP A 33 -13.63 17.12 51.85
N LEU A 34 -13.04 17.89 50.92
CA LEU A 34 -12.81 17.53 49.53
C LEU A 34 -11.38 17.06 49.25
N GLU A 35 -10.40 17.32 50.13
CA GLU A 35 -9.01 16.89 49.90
C GLU A 35 -8.84 15.36 49.72
N PRO A 36 -9.52 14.49 50.49
CA PRO A 36 -9.42 13.04 50.29
C PRO A 36 -9.87 12.56 48.90
N LEU A 37 -10.79 13.30 48.25
CA LEU A 37 -11.28 12.97 46.92
C LEU A 37 -10.26 13.28 45.80
N TRP A 38 -9.15 13.95 46.08
CA TRP A 38 -8.11 14.30 45.10
C TRP A 38 -6.78 13.58 45.33
N ASN A 39 -6.68 12.67 46.31
CA ASN A 39 -5.52 11.80 46.46
C ASN A 39 -5.52 10.71 45.37
N ALA A 40 -4.51 10.73 44.49
CA ALA A 40 -4.36 9.77 43.39
C ALA A 40 -4.13 8.32 43.85
N GLU A 41 -3.72 8.11 45.11
CA GLU A 41 -3.49 6.79 45.68
C GLU A 41 -4.71 6.20 46.40
N ASP A 42 -5.80 6.95 46.60
CA ASP A 42 -7.05 6.44 47.16
C ASP A 42 -7.81 5.58 46.12
N ASP A 43 -8.26 4.38 46.51
CA ASP A 43 -8.99 3.48 45.61
C ASP A 43 -10.37 4.00 45.21
N LYS A 44 -11.00 4.87 46.00
CA LYS A 44 -12.26 5.57 45.63
C LYS A 44 -12.03 6.52 44.46
N TYR A 45 -10.89 7.23 44.44
CA TYR A 45 -10.51 8.07 43.29
C TYR A 45 -10.26 7.22 42.05
N LYS A 46 -9.53 6.10 42.20
CA LYS A 46 -9.30 5.14 41.10
C LYS A 46 -10.61 4.53 40.59
N VAL A 47 -11.60 4.27 41.44
CA VAL A 47 -12.94 3.80 41.06
C VAL A 47 -13.76 4.90 40.36
N PHE A 48 -13.70 6.15 40.82
CA PHE A 48 -14.35 7.29 40.17
C PHE A 48 -13.78 7.55 38.76
N CYS A 49 -12.46 7.46 38.59
CA CYS A 49 -11.81 7.53 37.28
C CYS A 49 -12.00 6.27 36.40
N ARG A 50 -12.52 5.16 36.95
CA ARG A 50 -12.97 3.99 36.18
C ARG A 50 -14.41 4.11 35.70
N SER A 51 -15.30 4.76 36.48
CA SER A 51 -16.71 4.94 36.10
C SER A 51 -16.93 6.12 35.15
N VAL A 52 -16.16 7.20 35.27
CA VAL A 52 -16.18 8.32 34.32
C VAL A 52 -15.14 8.09 33.24
N HIS A 53 -15.56 8.00 31.96
CA HIS A 53 -14.62 8.03 30.83
C HIS A 53 -13.67 9.22 30.95
N VAL A 54 -12.35 8.94 31.02
CA VAL A 54 -11.30 9.95 31.25
C VAL A 54 -11.40 11.14 30.27
N SER A 55 -11.80 10.88 29.03
CA SER A 55 -12.05 11.90 28.01
C SER A 55 -13.14 12.91 28.36
N LYS A 56 -14.18 12.52 29.12
CA LYS A 56 -15.25 13.43 29.59
C LYS A 56 -14.80 14.31 30.74
N ALA A 57 -14.08 13.75 31.72
CA ALA A 57 -13.51 14.51 32.82
C ALA A 57 -12.49 15.54 32.30
N ALA A 58 -11.60 15.12 31.40
CA ALA A 58 -10.67 16.01 30.70
C ALA A 58 -11.41 17.11 29.91
N LEU A 59 -12.54 16.79 29.24
CA LEU A 59 -13.36 17.79 28.55
C LEU A 59 -13.90 18.86 29.52
N TYR A 60 -14.48 18.43 30.65
CA TYR A 60 -15.10 19.34 31.61
C TYR A 60 -14.08 20.26 32.30
N VAL A 61 -12.94 19.70 32.71
CA VAL A 61 -11.81 20.46 33.25
C VAL A 61 -11.28 21.46 32.21
N SER A 62 -11.11 21.03 30.96
CA SER A 62 -10.70 21.91 29.86
C SER A 62 -11.71 23.05 29.65
N TYR A 63 -13.01 22.80 29.75
CA TYR A 63 -14.07 23.78 29.51
C TYR A 63 -14.11 24.87 30.60
N VAL A 64 -13.97 24.48 31.87
CA VAL A 64 -13.90 25.43 33.00
C VAL A 64 -12.61 26.27 32.92
N GLN A 65 -11.48 25.63 32.59
CA GLN A 65 -10.20 26.32 32.38
C GLN A 65 -10.24 27.26 31.17
N LEU A 66 -11.02 26.95 30.15
CA LEU A 66 -11.26 27.79 28.96
C LEU A 66 -11.91 29.12 29.32
N VAL A 67 -13.00 29.06 30.10
CA VAL A 67 -13.71 30.25 30.58
C VAL A 67 -12.81 31.09 31.48
N ALA A 68 -12.06 30.43 32.39
CA ALA A 68 -11.09 31.12 33.25
C ALA A 68 -9.99 31.82 32.44
N ALA A 69 -9.40 31.16 31.45
CA ALA A 69 -8.36 31.74 30.58
C ALA A 69 -8.90 32.95 29.78
N PHE A 70 -10.10 32.85 29.20
CA PHE A 70 -10.74 33.95 28.47
C PHE A 70 -10.99 35.17 29.37
N VAL A 71 -11.51 34.95 30.59
CA VAL A 71 -11.69 36.01 31.61
C VAL A 71 -10.36 36.63 32.00
N CYS A 72 -9.31 35.82 32.24
CA CYS A 72 -7.98 36.33 32.55
C CYS A 72 -7.37 37.16 31.40
N SER A 73 -7.55 36.76 30.13
CA SER A 73 -7.09 37.53 28.97
C SER A 73 -7.80 38.87 28.85
N ILE A 74 -9.12 38.93 29.10
CA ILE A 74 -9.88 40.19 29.17
C ILE A 74 -9.35 41.07 30.32
N PHE A 75 -9.12 40.49 31.49
CA PHE A 75 -8.59 41.22 32.66
C PHE A 75 -7.19 41.78 32.39
N PHE A 76 -6.35 41.06 31.66
CA PHE A 76 -5.00 41.48 31.28
C PHE A 76 -5.05 42.63 30.24
N ALA A 77 -5.90 42.52 29.22
CA ALA A 77 -6.13 43.59 28.25
C ALA A 77 -6.63 44.88 28.92
N TYR A 78 -7.63 44.77 29.81
CA TYR A 78 -8.16 45.90 30.58
C TYR A 78 -7.09 46.54 31.47
N ASN A 79 -6.27 45.74 32.17
CA ASN A 79 -5.16 46.28 32.97
C ASN A 79 -4.08 46.96 32.11
N TYR A 80 -3.83 46.50 30.89
CA TYR A 80 -2.87 47.12 29.99
C TYR A 80 -3.36 48.50 29.51
N MET A 81 -4.65 48.61 29.16
CA MET A 81 -5.29 49.90 28.82
C MET A 81 -5.20 50.90 29.98
N MET A 82 -5.47 50.45 31.22
CA MET A 82 -5.41 51.29 32.43
C MET A 82 -3.98 51.70 32.86
N ILE A 83 -2.94 51.08 32.31
CA ILE A 83 -1.54 51.51 32.51
C ILE A 83 -1.16 52.58 31.49
N ALA A 84 -1.55 52.38 30.22
CA ALA A 84 -1.23 53.32 29.13
C ALA A 84 -1.87 54.72 29.29
N SER A 85 -2.95 54.84 30.07
CA SER A 85 -3.63 56.11 30.35
C SER A 85 -2.99 56.95 31.48
N VAL A 86 -1.89 56.48 32.09
CA VAL A 86 -1.29 57.12 33.29
C VAL A 86 0.07 57.77 33.02
N GLN A 87 0.67 57.59 31.83
CA GLN A 87 2.06 58.01 31.55
C GLN A 87 2.29 58.69 30.19
N THR A 88 1.50 59.71 29.81
CA THR A 88 1.91 60.76 28.83
C THR A 88 1.04 62.02 28.94
N PRO A 89 1.61 63.24 29.03
CA PRO A 89 0.86 64.50 29.11
C PRO A 89 0.69 65.20 27.74
N SER A 90 0.22 64.49 26.72
CA SER A 90 -0.32 65.08 25.47
C SER A 90 -1.34 64.12 24.85
N ALA A 91 -2.47 64.64 24.36
CA ALA A 91 -3.62 63.80 23.99
C ALA A 91 -3.58 63.32 22.54
N ASP A 92 -3.10 64.13 21.61
CA ASP A 92 -3.43 63.97 20.19
C ASP A 92 -2.53 62.97 19.45
N ASP A 93 -1.20 63.03 19.61
CA ASP A 93 -0.25 62.02 19.08
C ASP A 93 -0.51 60.60 19.66
N TRP A 94 -1.08 60.53 20.85
CA TRP A 94 -1.31 59.26 21.57
C TRP A 94 -2.32 58.39 20.83
N VAL A 95 -3.46 58.95 20.40
CA VAL A 95 -4.59 58.20 19.82
C VAL A 95 -4.22 57.47 18.52
N GLU A 96 -3.46 58.12 17.64
CA GLU A 96 -3.13 57.55 16.32
C GLU A 96 -2.05 56.45 16.39
N SER A 97 -1.08 56.61 17.31
CA SER A 97 -0.06 55.59 17.60
C SER A 97 -0.64 54.38 18.36
N PHE A 98 -1.52 54.64 19.34
CA PHE A 98 -2.18 53.63 20.16
C PHE A 98 -3.08 52.69 19.34
N ASN A 99 -3.88 53.24 18.42
CA ASN A 99 -4.80 52.46 17.59
C ASN A 99 -4.10 51.48 16.63
N ASN A 100 -2.95 51.84 16.05
CA ASN A 100 -2.35 51.02 14.99
C ASN A 100 -1.34 49.95 15.47
N ARG A 101 -0.54 50.23 16.50
CA ARG A 101 0.52 49.29 16.95
C ARG A 101 0.08 48.37 18.07
N TYR A 102 -0.54 48.89 19.13
CA TYR A 102 -0.88 48.08 20.30
C TYR A 102 -2.11 47.20 20.09
N MET A 103 -3.15 47.70 19.41
CA MET A 103 -4.31 46.88 19.06
C MET A 103 -3.94 45.73 18.11
N SER A 104 -3.00 45.92 17.17
CA SER A 104 -2.55 44.83 16.28
C SER A 104 -1.77 43.76 17.04
N GLN A 105 -0.90 44.11 18.00
CA GLN A 105 -0.24 43.12 18.86
C GLN A 105 -1.22 42.41 19.80
N LEU A 106 -2.19 43.12 20.38
CA LEU A 106 -3.23 42.52 21.23
C LEU A 106 -4.09 41.54 20.43
N MET A 107 -4.57 41.93 19.24
CA MET A 107 -5.33 41.06 18.33
C MET A 107 -4.50 39.87 17.86
N MET A 108 -3.21 40.04 17.57
CA MET A 108 -2.32 38.95 17.21
C MET A 108 -2.11 37.97 18.37
N ALA A 109 -1.92 38.46 19.60
CA ALA A 109 -1.78 37.64 20.80
C ALA A 109 -3.07 36.85 21.12
N VAL A 110 -4.24 37.48 21.01
CA VAL A 110 -5.55 36.82 21.17
C VAL A 110 -5.77 35.78 20.08
N THR A 111 -5.49 36.11 18.82
CA THR A 111 -5.61 35.18 17.67
C THR A 111 -4.70 33.96 17.84
N LEU A 112 -3.45 34.17 18.29
CA LEU A 112 -2.51 33.09 18.56
C LEU A 112 -2.97 32.18 19.70
N HIS A 113 -3.50 32.74 20.79
CA HIS A 113 -4.10 31.95 21.88
C HIS A 113 -5.28 31.11 21.38
N VAL A 114 -6.23 31.71 20.64
CA VAL A 114 -7.39 31.00 20.08
C VAL A 114 -6.95 29.87 19.14
N LEU A 115 -5.95 30.11 18.29
CA LEU A 115 -5.39 29.10 17.39
C LEU A 115 -4.75 27.94 18.16
N LEU A 116 -3.85 28.23 19.11
CA LEU A 116 -3.18 27.23 19.95
C LEU A 116 -4.19 26.42 20.78
N LEU A 117 -5.26 27.06 21.24
CA LEU A 117 -6.32 26.45 22.02
C LEU A 117 -7.23 25.54 21.19
N VAL A 118 -7.57 25.93 19.94
CA VAL A 118 -8.24 25.03 18.99
C VAL A 118 -7.37 23.80 18.69
N VAL A 119 -6.06 23.98 18.54
CA VAL A 119 -5.10 22.89 18.35
C VAL A 119 -5.02 21.99 19.60
N LEU A 120 -5.06 22.55 20.82
CA LEU A 120 -5.11 21.82 22.09
C LEU A 120 -6.38 20.97 22.20
N ILE A 121 -7.57 21.55 21.98
CA ILE A 121 -8.85 20.84 21.95
C ILE A 121 -8.81 19.71 20.91
N HIS A 122 -8.31 19.98 19.70
CA HIS A 122 -8.19 18.97 18.66
C HIS A 122 -7.21 17.85 19.03
N GLY A 123 -6.10 18.19 19.70
CA GLY A 123 -5.12 17.24 20.24
C GLY A 123 -5.72 16.29 21.26
N ILE A 124 -6.50 16.81 22.21
CA ILE A 124 -7.22 16.03 23.22
C ILE A 124 -8.31 15.18 22.55
N LYS A 125 -9.16 15.78 21.70
CA LYS A 125 -10.28 15.10 21.00
C LYS A 125 -9.83 14.02 20.00
N THR A 126 -8.59 14.07 19.50
CA THR A 126 -8.03 13.08 18.57
C THR A 126 -6.93 12.19 19.18
N GLU A 127 -6.69 12.30 20.49
CA GLU A 127 -5.70 11.54 21.26
C GLU A 127 -4.24 11.68 20.76
N ARG A 128 -3.89 12.83 20.17
CA ARG A 128 -2.59 13.07 19.52
C ARG A 128 -1.65 13.93 20.38
N LYS A 129 -0.77 13.28 21.15
CA LYS A 129 0.36 13.92 21.90
C LYS A 129 1.00 15.10 21.15
N SER A 130 1.30 14.92 19.86
CA SER A 130 2.01 15.90 19.02
C SER A 130 1.32 17.26 18.87
N LEU A 131 0.02 17.34 19.14
CA LEU A 131 -0.75 18.59 19.05
C LEU A 131 -0.78 19.37 20.38
N LEU A 132 -0.37 18.77 21.51
CA LEU A 132 -0.21 19.51 22.77
C LEU A 132 1.15 20.22 22.86
N MET A 133 2.17 19.72 22.14
CA MET A 133 3.54 20.26 22.18
C MET A 133 3.66 21.76 21.85
N PRO A 134 2.96 22.33 20.85
CA PRO A 134 3.03 23.78 20.58
C PRO A 134 2.53 24.62 21.77
N TYR A 135 1.48 24.16 22.46
CA TYR A 135 0.95 24.85 23.65
C TYR A 135 1.91 24.73 24.84
N ILE A 136 2.53 23.55 25.04
CA ILE A 136 3.54 23.33 26.11
C ILE A 136 4.74 24.26 25.91
N VAL A 137 5.26 24.37 24.67
CA VAL A 137 6.38 25.26 24.34
C VAL A 137 5.98 26.72 24.55
N TYR A 138 4.78 27.12 24.09
CA TYR A 138 4.27 28.49 24.30
C TYR A 138 4.16 28.84 25.79
N ALA A 139 3.51 27.97 26.58
CA ALA A 139 3.34 28.18 28.02
C ALA A 139 4.69 28.26 28.75
N ALA A 140 5.65 27.39 28.41
CA ALA A 140 7.00 27.43 28.98
C ALA A 140 7.74 28.74 28.65
N ILE A 141 7.62 29.24 27.42
CA ILE A 141 8.16 30.56 27.04
C ILE A 141 7.50 31.68 27.86
N THR A 142 6.18 31.68 28.01
CA THR A 142 5.48 32.73 28.80
C THR A 142 5.84 32.72 30.29
N VAL A 143 6.09 31.53 30.89
CA VAL A 143 6.64 31.42 32.25
C VAL A 143 8.05 32.01 32.31
N LEU A 144 8.91 31.69 31.34
CA LEU A 144 10.28 32.21 31.29
C LEU A 144 10.30 33.75 31.17
N THR A 145 9.49 34.33 30.29
CA THR A 145 9.37 35.80 30.16
C THR A 145 8.75 36.44 31.41
N GLY A 146 7.82 35.76 32.09
CA GLY A 146 7.27 36.20 33.36
C GLY A 146 8.32 36.27 34.48
N LEU A 147 9.19 35.25 34.56
CA LEU A 147 10.34 35.24 35.47
C LEU A 147 11.35 36.36 35.17
N VAL A 148 11.63 36.62 33.89
CA VAL A 148 12.49 37.76 33.48
C VAL A 148 11.85 39.09 33.88
N GLY A 149 10.53 39.25 33.71
CA GLY A 149 9.79 40.43 34.18
C GLY A 149 9.88 40.63 35.69
N ILE A 150 9.68 39.56 36.49
CA ILE A 150 9.84 39.59 37.96
C ILE A 150 11.26 40.02 38.35
N VAL A 151 12.29 39.49 37.69
CA VAL A 151 13.70 39.84 37.96
C VAL A 151 13.96 41.31 37.60
N ASN A 152 13.44 41.79 36.47
CA ASN A 152 13.60 43.19 36.06
C ASN A 152 12.86 44.16 37.00
N ASP A 153 11.65 43.84 37.44
CA ASP A 153 10.91 44.61 38.46
C ASP A 153 11.66 44.68 39.80
N ILE A 154 12.35 43.60 40.19
CA ILE A 154 13.18 43.55 41.40
C ILE A 154 14.41 44.47 41.27
N PHE A 155 15.14 44.41 40.15
CA PHE A 155 16.25 45.35 39.89
C PHE A 155 15.77 46.81 39.78
N TYR A 156 14.56 47.06 39.27
CA TYR A 156 13.97 48.39 39.24
C TYR A 156 13.63 48.90 40.65
N LEU A 157 13.12 48.02 41.52
CA LEU A 157 12.91 48.32 42.94
C LEU A 157 14.23 48.62 43.67
N ASP A 158 15.25 47.78 43.48
CA ASP A 158 16.56 47.90 44.14
C ASP A 158 17.27 49.21 43.76
N SER A 159 17.34 49.51 42.45
CA SER A 159 17.94 50.76 41.93
C SER A 159 17.23 52.05 42.37
N HIS A 160 15.93 51.99 42.71
CA HIS A 160 15.12 53.17 43.08
C HIS A 160 14.81 53.25 44.59
N ILE A 161 15.38 52.40 45.44
CA ILE A 161 15.20 52.47 46.90
C ILE A 161 15.87 53.70 47.55
N MET A 162 16.78 54.37 46.83
CA MET A 162 17.55 55.52 47.35
C MET A 162 16.96 56.91 47.01
N GLN A 163 15.93 57.03 46.17
CA GLN A 163 15.30 58.31 45.84
C GLN A 163 13.76 58.19 45.73
N ASP A 164 13.05 59.08 46.43
CA ASP A 164 11.60 59.31 46.50
C ASP A 164 10.66 58.13 46.85
N GLY A 165 9.99 58.27 48.00
CA GLY A 165 9.01 57.30 48.53
C GLY A 165 7.71 57.12 47.72
N GLY A 166 7.49 57.89 46.65
CA GLY A 166 6.24 57.86 45.86
C GLY A 166 6.15 56.69 44.87
N THR A 167 7.25 56.33 44.21
CA THR A 167 7.32 55.29 43.17
C THR A 167 7.06 53.88 43.70
N ASN A 168 7.33 53.67 44.99
CA ASN A 168 7.36 52.36 45.65
C ASN A 168 6.01 51.60 45.60
N SER A 169 4.87 52.30 45.45
CA SER A 169 3.54 51.67 45.38
C SER A 169 3.27 51.02 44.00
N VAL A 170 3.67 51.68 42.92
CA VAL A 170 3.40 51.27 41.54
C VAL A 170 4.25 50.06 41.14
N VAL A 171 5.55 50.08 41.46
CA VAL A 171 6.46 48.96 41.14
C VAL A 171 6.11 47.71 41.96
N ARG A 172 5.78 47.84 43.25
CA ARG A 172 5.23 46.72 44.05
C ARG A 172 3.93 46.16 43.47
N SER A 173 3.12 46.98 42.81
CA SER A 173 1.89 46.57 42.11
C SER A 173 2.19 45.83 40.79
N GLN A 174 3.19 46.27 40.00
CA GLN A 174 3.68 45.53 38.83
C GLN A 174 4.28 44.17 39.24
N LEU A 175 5.20 44.15 40.21
CA LEU A 175 5.85 42.93 40.71
C LEU A 175 4.82 41.88 41.16
N ARG A 176 3.80 42.28 41.94
CA ARG A 176 2.70 41.39 42.36
C ARG A 176 1.91 40.81 41.18
N ARG A 177 1.71 41.58 40.11
CA ARG A 177 0.99 41.14 38.90
C ARG A 177 1.84 40.18 38.06
N HIS A 178 3.13 40.46 37.86
CA HIS A 178 4.04 39.53 37.17
C HIS A 178 4.22 38.22 37.97
N LEU A 179 4.32 38.29 39.30
CA LEU A 179 4.38 37.10 40.17
C LEU A 179 3.13 36.22 40.00
N LEU A 180 1.94 36.81 40.12
CA LEU A 180 0.66 36.10 40.01
C LEU A 180 0.46 35.49 38.61
N ALA A 181 0.75 36.24 37.55
CA ALA A 181 0.64 35.75 36.17
C ALA A 181 1.59 34.57 35.90
N THR A 182 2.82 34.64 36.41
CA THR A 182 3.82 33.57 36.26
C THR A 182 3.43 32.30 37.01
N ILE A 183 2.90 32.43 38.24
CA ILE A 183 2.37 31.30 39.02
C ILE A 183 1.20 30.61 38.28
N VAL A 184 0.26 31.39 37.74
CA VAL A 184 -0.88 30.86 36.98
C VAL A 184 -0.41 30.10 35.72
N GLN A 185 0.53 30.65 34.95
CA GLN A 185 1.06 29.97 33.75
C GLN A 185 1.87 28.71 34.10
N ALA A 186 2.64 28.71 35.19
CA ALA A 186 3.36 27.52 35.67
C ALA A 186 2.40 26.40 36.11
N TRP A 187 1.28 26.76 36.75
CA TRP A 187 0.22 25.82 37.11
C TRP A 187 -0.47 25.22 35.87
N PHE A 188 -0.80 26.04 34.86
CA PHE A 188 -1.32 25.54 33.58
C PHE A 188 -0.34 24.61 32.87
N LEU A 189 0.96 24.95 32.83
CA LEU A 189 2.01 24.12 32.24
C LEU A 189 2.07 22.74 32.92
N SER A 190 1.99 22.69 34.25
CA SER A 190 1.94 21.44 35.04
C SER A 190 0.74 20.55 34.66
N ILE A 191 -0.45 21.15 34.47
CA ILE A 191 -1.67 20.42 34.07
C ILE A 191 -1.54 19.87 32.65
N ILE A 192 -1.12 20.68 31.69
CA ILE A 192 -0.98 20.25 30.28
C ILE A 192 0.15 19.21 30.14
N TRP A 193 1.21 19.30 30.93
CA TRP A 193 2.27 18.28 31.00
C TRP A 193 1.74 16.93 31.52
N ARG A 194 0.88 16.93 32.57
CA ARG A 194 0.19 15.71 33.04
C ARG A 194 -0.68 15.10 31.94
N CYS A 195 -1.49 15.91 31.24
CA CYS A 195 -2.30 15.46 30.10
C CYS A 195 -1.45 14.88 28.96
N TYR A 196 -0.31 15.52 28.65
CA TYR A 196 0.67 15.02 27.68
C TYR A 196 1.33 13.72 28.09
N GLY A 197 1.54 13.48 29.39
CA GLY A 197 1.95 12.19 29.95
C GLY A 197 0.91 11.10 29.64
N TYR A 198 -0.31 11.27 30.14
CA TYR A 198 -1.40 10.28 30.03
C TYR A 198 -1.79 9.92 28.59
N LEU A 199 -1.94 10.91 27.70
CA LEU A 199 -2.40 10.66 26.32
C LEU A 199 -1.42 9.77 25.56
N GLY A 200 -1.78 8.52 25.27
CA GLY A 200 -1.02 7.65 24.37
C GLY A 200 0.13 6.85 24.99
N ASP A 201 0.11 6.57 26.30
CA ASP A 201 0.96 5.51 26.86
C ASP A 201 0.46 4.11 26.38
N LYS A 202 1.16 3.57 25.38
CA LYS A 202 0.92 2.24 24.78
C LYS A 202 1.39 1.06 25.63
N LYS A 203 1.93 1.30 26.83
CA LYS A 203 2.26 0.30 27.85
C LYS A 203 1.10 0.20 28.83
N VAL A 204 0.62 1.32 29.38
CA VAL A 204 -0.58 1.38 30.24
C VAL A 204 -1.83 0.88 29.50
N ALA A 205 -2.08 1.35 28.28
CA ALA A 205 -3.22 0.86 27.47
C ALA A 205 -3.10 -0.64 27.13
N ARG A 206 -1.89 -1.21 27.16
CA ARG A 206 -1.66 -2.64 26.94
C ARG A 206 -1.85 -3.44 28.22
N GLN A 207 -1.36 -2.96 29.36
CA GLN A 207 -1.61 -3.55 30.67
C GLN A 207 -3.11 -3.57 30.99
N ILE A 208 -3.84 -2.48 30.74
CA ILE A 208 -5.30 -2.43 30.90
C ILE A 208 -5.99 -3.46 29.98
N ARG A 209 -5.60 -3.54 28.70
CA ARG A 209 -6.13 -4.54 27.76
C ARG A 209 -5.82 -5.97 28.21
N ASP A 210 -4.58 -6.25 28.58
CA ASP A 210 -4.11 -7.61 28.89
C ASP A 210 -4.71 -8.08 30.22
N GLN A 211 -4.93 -7.17 31.17
CA GLN A 211 -5.62 -7.40 32.43
C GLN A 211 -7.16 -7.48 32.25
N MET A 212 -7.74 -6.78 31.27
CA MET A 212 -9.13 -7.03 30.83
C MET A 212 -9.27 -8.38 30.15
N CYS A 213 -8.29 -8.82 29.34
CA CYS A 213 -8.30 -10.14 28.73
C CYS A 213 -8.15 -11.26 29.77
N SER A 214 -7.27 -11.12 30.77
CA SER A 214 -7.15 -12.11 31.85
C SER A 214 -8.43 -12.17 32.70
N THR A 215 -9.04 -11.02 33.00
CA THR A 215 -10.34 -10.94 33.67
C THR A 215 -11.45 -11.60 32.83
N ALA A 216 -11.51 -11.34 31.52
CA ALA A 216 -12.50 -11.94 30.62
C ALA A 216 -12.34 -13.46 30.45
N SER A 217 -11.11 -13.99 30.56
CA SER A 217 -10.90 -15.45 30.62
C SER A 217 -11.27 -16.07 31.98
N ALA A 218 -11.24 -15.31 33.08
CA ALA A 218 -11.58 -15.80 34.41
C ALA A 218 -13.10 -15.93 34.67
N PHE A 219 -13.95 -15.29 33.85
CA PHE A 219 -15.41 -15.25 34.06
C PHE A 219 -16.24 -15.97 32.97
N ARG A 220 -15.66 -16.92 32.24
CA ARG A 220 -16.42 -17.78 31.31
C ARG A 220 -17.20 -18.88 32.02
N TYR A 221 -18.44 -18.58 32.40
CA TYR A 221 -19.48 -19.62 32.49
C TYR A 221 -20.00 -19.98 31.07
N PRO A 222 -20.49 -21.20 30.85
CA PRO A 222 -20.93 -21.65 29.52
C PRO A 222 -22.21 -20.93 29.06
N GLU A 223 -22.23 -20.53 27.78
CA GLU A 223 -23.37 -19.84 27.16
C GLU A 223 -24.54 -20.82 26.90
N ASN A 224 -25.54 -20.84 27.79
CA ASN A 224 -26.87 -21.39 27.49
C ASN A 224 -27.93 -20.98 28.55
N LEU A 225 -28.50 -19.76 28.43
CA LEU A 225 -29.90 -19.48 28.80
C LEU A 225 -30.39 -18.19 28.12
N MET A 226 -31.70 -18.05 27.93
CA MET A 226 -32.31 -16.98 27.11
C MET A 226 -33.06 -15.91 27.94
N CYS A 227 -33.14 -14.72 27.33
CA CYS A 227 -34.28 -13.78 27.31
C CYS A 227 -34.93 -13.19 28.59
N SER A 228 -35.31 -11.91 28.43
CA SER A 228 -36.35 -11.14 29.15
C SER A 228 -36.01 -10.53 30.52
N GLY A 229 -36.82 -9.53 30.91
CA GLY A 229 -36.96 -9.07 32.29
C GLY A 229 -36.11 -7.87 32.73
N TYR A 230 -36.77 -6.75 33.03
CA TYR A 230 -36.29 -5.81 34.05
C TYR A 230 -36.64 -6.38 35.43
N ALA A 231 -35.71 -6.37 36.41
CA ALA A 231 -35.88 -5.72 37.72
C ALA A 231 -34.88 -6.18 38.82
N LEU A 232 -34.53 -5.21 39.67
CA LEU A 232 -34.15 -5.32 41.10
C LEU A 232 -32.82 -5.97 41.54
N MET A 233 -32.41 -5.57 42.75
CA MET A 233 -31.16 -5.89 43.45
C MET A 233 -31.34 -7.04 44.45
N GLN A 234 -30.28 -7.80 44.72
CA GLN A 234 -29.85 -8.14 46.10
C GLN A 234 -28.37 -8.63 46.14
N GLN A 235 -27.87 -9.06 47.32
CA GLN A 235 -26.46 -8.92 47.71
C GLN A 235 -25.58 -10.21 47.62
N PRO A 236 -24.23 -10.06 47.50
CA PRO A 236 -23.18 -11.08 47.76
C PRO A 236 -22.93 -11.28 49.28
N PRO A 237 -21.93 -12.06 49.81
CA PRO A 237 -20.74 -12.71 49.22
C PRO A 237 -20.77 -14.26 49.37
N PRO A 238 -19.78 -15.07 49.83
CA PRO A 238 -18.57 -14.84 50.67
C PRO A 238 -17.23 -14.78 49.89
N TYR A 239 -16.11 -15.16 50.52
CA TYR A 239 -14.71 -15.18 50.04
C TYR A 239 -14.01 -16.47 50.52
N ALA A 240 -12.86 -16.81 49.92
CA ALA A 240 -11.79 -17.60 50.57
C ALA A 240 -10.42 -17.29 49.94
N ASP A 241 -9.44 -16.90 50.76
CA ASP A 241 -8.05 -16.64 50.35
C ASP A 241 -7.13 -17.83 50.67
N THR A 242 -6.06 -18.02 49.88
CA THR A 242 -4.76 -18.47 50.44
C THR A 242 -3.60 -18.17 49.48
N VAL A 243 -2.41 -17.95 50.04
CA VAL A 243 -1.15 -17.64 49.34
C VAL A 243 -0.08 -18.62 49.82
N MET A 244 0.80 -19.12 48.93
CA MET A 244 2.21 -19.51 49.22
C MET A 244 2.95 -19.87 47.91
N THR A 245 4.29 -19.89 47.95
CA THR A 245 5.24 -20.19 46.85
C THR A 245 6.52 -20.83 47.45
N PRO A 246 7.57 -21.25 46.69
CA PRO A 246 7.65 -22.04 45.44
C PRO A 246 8.65 -23.25 45.53
N SER A 247 8.91 -23.96 44.41
CA SER A 247 10.21 -24.59 43.98
C SER A 247 10.36 -26.14 43.85
N ALA A 248 10.84 -26.55 42.65
CA ALA A 248 11.82 -27.61 42.28
C ALA A 248 11.57 -29.17 42.32
N THR A 249 12.10 -29.81 41.25
CA THR A 249 12.81 -31.13 41.11
C THR A 249 12.13 -32.54 41.06
N ILE A 250 11.79 -33.01 39.83
CA ILE A 250 12.08 -34.31 39.10
C ILE A 250 11.94 -35.75 39.76
N PRO A 251 12.04 -36.94 39.04
CA PRO A 251 11.21 -38.17 39.27
C PRO A 251 12.08 -39.47 39.47
N PRO A 252 11.73 -40.73 39.05
CA PRO A 252 10.47 -41.47 38.76
C PRO A 252 10.31 -42.79 39.61
N PRO A 253 9.31 -43.68 39.38
CA PRO A 253 9.57 -44.95 38.62
C PRO A 253 8.33 -45.57 37.85
N VAL A 254 8.43 -46.18 36.65
CA VAL A 254 8.67 -47.61 36.23
C VAL A 254 7.39 -48.50 36.01
N TYR A 255 7.52 -49.46 35.07
CA TYR A 255 6.53 -50.33 34.39
C TYR A 255 6.21 -51.69 35.06
N ILE A 256 5.05 -52.31 34.75
CA ILE A 256 4.77 -53.77 34.77
C ILE A 256 3.79 -54.15 33.61
N GLY A 257 3.87 -55.38 33.05
CA GLY A 257 2.92 -56.01 32.09
C GLY A 257 2.57 -57.47 32.51
N PRO A 258 2.44 -58.51 31.64
CA PRO A 258 2.25 -58.56 30.17
C PRO A 258 1.38 -59.76 29.62
N ILE A 259 1.19 -59.85 28.28
CA ILE A 259 1.09 -61.06 27.39
C ILE A 259 -0.11 -62.08 27.44
N GLY A 260 -0.52 -62.56 26.24
CA GLY A 260 -1.26 -63.82 25.96
C GLY A 260 -1.93 -63.82 24.56
N THR A 261 -1.29 -64.25 23.46
CA THR A 261 -1.32 -65.59 22.80
C THR A 261 -2.68 -66.04 22.21
N GLY A 262 -2.69 -66.68 21.01
CA GLY A 262 -3.93 -67.00 20.26
C GLY A 262 -3.84 -68.18 19.26
N ILE A 263 -4.95 -68.43 18.53
CA ILE A 263 -5.24 -69.61 17.66
C ILE A 263 -6.52 -69.27 16.80
N GLU A 264 -6.85 -69.77 15.60
CA GLU A 264 -6.18 -70.60 14.56
C GLU A 264 -6.87 -70.41 13.16
N LYS A 265 -6.85 -71.40 12.24
CA LYS A 265 -7.58 -71.45 10.93
C LYS A 265 -7.97 -72.91 10.56
N PRO A 266 -8.96 -73.15 9.66
CA PRO A 266 -8.66 -73.50 8.23
C PRO A 266 -9.55 -72.70 7.22
N VAL A 267 -9.16 -72.35 5.96
CA VAL A 267 -8.78 -73.15 4.76
C VAL A 267 -9.99 -73.93 4.19
N VAL A 268 -10.38 -73.94 2.89
CA VAL A 268 -9.70 -73.66 1.58
C VAL A 268 -10.29 -72.41 0.85
N LYS A 269 -10.39 -72.14 -0.49
CA LYS A 269 -10.15 -72.83 -1.81
C LYS A 269 -9.81 -71.79 -2.94
N SER A 270 -9.76 -72.20 -4.22
CA SER A 270 -9.39 -71.43 -5.45
C SER A 270 -9.91 -72.16 -6.73
N PRO A 271 -9.57 -71.85 -8.03
CA PRO A 271 -8.70 -70.81 -8.64
C PRO A 271 -9.20 -70.17 -10.00
N SER A 272 -8.29 -69.50 -10.75
CA SER A 272 -8.26 -69.28 -12.23
C SER A 272 -9.16 -68.18 -12.86
N GLN A 273 -8.84 -67.52 -14.00
CA GLN A 273 -7.59 -67.46 -14.81
C GLN A 273 -7.46 -66.14 -15.66
N THR A 274 -6.43 -66.09 -16.52
CA THR A 274 -5.96 -65.04 -17.46
C THR A 274 -6.95 -64.69 -18.61
N THR A 275 -6.75 -63.75 -19.56
CA THR A 275 -5.53 -63.20 -20.23
C THR A 275 -5.80 -61.88 -21.04
N THR A 276 -4.76 -61.09 -21.37
CA THR A 276 -4.54 -60.18 -22.56
C THR A 276 -5.73 -59.64 -23.39
N ALA A 277 -5.88 -58.31 -23.58
CA ALA A 277 -5.31 -57.46 -24.68
C ALA A 277 -6.10 -57.55 -26.02
N THR A 278 -6.01 -56.67 -27.06
CA THR A 278 -5.11 -55.54 -27.41
C THR A 278 -5.80 -54.61 -28.44
N THR A 279 -5.47 -53.31 -28.50
CA THR A 279 -5.56 -52.37 -29.68
C THR A 279 -6.93 -52.20 -30.42
N GLU A 280 -7.21 -51.23 -31.32
CA GLU A 280 -6.51 -50.02 -31.85
C GLU A 280 -7.50 -48.94 -32.37
N LEU A 281 -6.96 -47.74 -32.71
CA LEU A 281 -7.36 -46.75 -33.76
C LEU A 281 -8.87 -46.59 -34.13
N ALA A 282 -9.48 -45.40 -33.91
CA ALA A 282 -9.55 -44.25 -34.85
C ALA A 282 -10.73 -44.34 -35.87
N THR A 283 -11.22 -43.29 -36.56
CA THR A 283 -10.79 -41.88 -36.71
C THR A 283 -12.02 -40.96 -36.98
N GLU A 284 -11.86 -39.64 -36.79
CA GLU A 284 -12.50 -38.50 -37.48
C GLU A 284 -13.85 -38.61 -38.26
N ALA A 285 -14.84 -37.79 -37.86
CA ALA A 285 -15.75 -36.96 -38.69
C ALA A 285 -16.62 -36.08 -37.74
N LYS A 286 -16.80 -34.76 -37.92
CA LYS A 286 -17.64 -34.06 -38.93
C LYS A 286 -19.12 -34.52 -38.91
N GLU A 287 -20.14 -33.64 -38.84
CA GLU A 287 -20.16 -32.17 -38.72
C GLU A 287 -21.54 -31.69 -38.20
N GLU A 288 -21.88 -30.42 -38.46
CA GLU A 288 -23.17 -29.72 -38.30
C GLU A 288 -24.44 -30.57 -38.57
N GLY A 289 -25.61 -30.31 -37.97
CA GLY A 289 -26.01 -29.25 -37.03
C GLY A 289 -27.53 -29.10 -36.92
N GLU A 290 -27.96 -28.13 -36.10
CA GLU A 290 -29.33 -27.55 -36.00
C GLU A 290 -30.59 -28.42 -35.65
N LYS A 291 -31.33 -27.87 -34.66
CA LYS A 291 -32.80 -27.71 -34.57
C LYS A 291 -33.71 -28.88 -34.16
N ILE A 292 -34.70 -28.48 -33.33
CA ILE A 292 -35.95 -29.18 -32.95
C ILE A 292 -35.71 -30.44 -32.07
N GLY A 293 -36.50 -30.71 -31.03
CA GLY A 293 -37.60 -29.93 -30.45
C GLY A 293 -38.12 -30.58 -29.16
N TRP A 294 -39.03 -29.89 -28.47
CA TRP A 294 -39.66 -30.43 -27.26
C TRP A 294 -40.57 -31.61 -27.59
N PHE A 295 -40.51 -32.70 -26.81
CA PHE A 295 -41.73 -33.27 -26.24
C PHE A 295 -41.50 -34.02 -24.92
N ASN A 296 -42.54 -33.99 -24.09
CA ASN A 296 -42.64 -34.65 -22.79
C ASN A 296 -43.12 -36.11 -22.97
N LEU A 297 -42.84 -37.02 -22.02
CA LEU A 297 -43.84 -37.87 -21.33
C LEU A 297 -43.24 -39.08 -20.56
N ARG A 298 -43.52 -39.13 -19.24
CA ARG A 298 -44.03 -40.28 -18.44
C ARG A 298 -43.24 -41.63 -18.40
N SER A 299 -43.22 -42.40 -17.30
CA SER A 299 -43.98 -42.36 -16.01
C SER A 299 -43.52 -43.41 -14.97
N LYS A 300 -44.17 -43.40 -13.79
CA LYS A 300 -44.37 -44.49 -12.78
C LYS A 300 -43.32 -44.60 -11.65
N TYR A 301 -43.69 -44.82 -10.36
CA TYR A 301 -45.02 -44.89 -9.69
C TYR A 301 -44.94 -44.47 -8.19
N ASN A 302 -46.03 -43.86 -7.70
CA ASN A 302 -46.77 -43.80 -6.40
C ASN A 302 -46.26 -44.57 -5.13
N PHE A 303 -46.75 -44.41 -3.88
CA PHE A 303 -48.01 -43.91 -3.24
C PHE A 303 -47.66 -42.99 -2.00
N ILE A 304 -48.42 -41.97 -1.51
CA ILE A 304 -49.87 -41.74 -1.19
C ILE A 304 -50.28 -42.37 0.18
N PRO A 305 -51.25 -41.86 1.01
CA PRO A 305 -52.14 -40.66 0.98
C PRO A 305 -51.88 -39.67 2.16
N LEU A 306 -52.60 -38.58 2.49
CA LEU A 306 -54.04 -38.18 2.63
C LEU A 306 -54.10 -36.61 2.54
N LEU A 307 -55.17 -35.79 2.60
CA LEU A 307 -56.66 -35.76 2.51
C LEU A 307 -57.04 -34.24 2.36
N GLY A 308 -58.23 -33.76 1.97
CA GLY A 308 -59.41 -34.39 1.37
C GLY A 308 -60.64 -33.46 1.28
N HIS A 309 -61.29 -33.37 0.10
CA HIS A 309 -62.67 -32.89 -0.18
C HIS A 309 -63.03 -31.39 0.10
N SER A 310 -63.99 -30.69 -0.54
CA SER A 310 -64.88 -30.89 -1.73
C SER A 310 -65.66 -29.55 -2.03
N LEU A 311 -66.51 -29.30 -3.06
CA LEU A 311 -67.06 -30.15 -4.15
C LEU A 311 -67.34 -29.43 -5.53
N ARG A 312 -68.48 -28.75 -5.71
CA ARG A 312 -69.13 -28.22 -6.96
C ARG A 312 -70.15 -27.09 -6.55
N THR A 313 -70.87 -26.31 -7.38
CA THR A 313 -71.48 -26.56 -8.72
C THR A 313 -71.94 -25.27 -9.46
N GLN A 314 -72.17 -25.40 -10.78
CA GLN A 314 -73.21 -24.72 -11.61
C GLN A 314 -72.98 -23.30 -12.19
N VAL A 315 -73.91 -22.90 -13.07
CA VAL A 315 -73.80 -21.92 -14.17
C VAL A 315 -75.11 -21.15 -14.34
N THR A 316 -75.06 -19.82 -14.53
CA THR A 316 -76.06 -19.02 -15.31
C THR A 316 -75.47 -17.64 -15.67
N ALA A 317 -76.09 -16.92 -16.61
CA ALA A 317 -75.61 -15.64 -17.13
C ALA A 317 -76.34 -14.41 -16.54
N GLY A 318 -75.74 -13.22 -16.62
CA GLY A 318 -76.42 -11.95 -16.32
C GLY A 318 -75.53 -10.69 -16.31
N ALA A 319 -75.99 -9.66 -17.03
CA ALA A 319 -75.68 -8.21 -16.89
C ALA A 319 -74.23 -7.67 -16.92
N THR A 320 -74.01 -6.70 -17.81
CA THR A 320 -72.98 -5.65 -17.80
C THR A 320 -73.51 -4.35 -17.17
N PRO A 321 -72.70 -3.30 -16.90
CA PRO A 321 -71.23 -3.19 -16.86
C PRO A 321 -70.67 -2.59 -15.53
N ALA A 322 -69.37 -2.78 -15.28
CA ALA A 322 -68.58 -1.90 -14.41
C ALA A 322 -67.13 -1.84 -14.89
N THR A 323 -66.52 -0.65 -14.91
CA THR A 323 -65.22 -0.40 -15.54
C THR A 323 -64.04 -0.88 -14.69
N LYS A 324 -63.09 -1.58 -15.32
CA LYS A 324 -61.69 -1.73 -14.86
C LYS A 324 -60.74 -1.57 -16.05
N SER A 325 -59.60 -0.96 -15.80
CA SER A 325 -58.61 -0.52 -16.80
C SER A 325 -57.93 -1.68 -17.54
N GLU A 326 -57.59 -1.47 -18.82
CA GLU A 326 -56.60 -2.32 -19.51
C GLU A 326 -55.27 -2.33 -18.72
N PRO A 327 -54.54 -3.46 -18.68
CA PRO A 327 -53.12 -3.43 -18.36
C PRO A 327 -52.35 -2.70 -19.47
N PRO A 328 -51.27 -1.96 -19.16
CA PRO A 328 -50.55 -1.19 -20.16
C PRO A 328 -49.93 -2.11 -21.22
N ARG A 329 -50.21 -1.80 -22.49
CA ARG A 329 -49.64 -2.49 -23.65
C ARG A 329 -48.13 -2.25 -23.71
N PRO A 330 -47.30 -3.23 -24.11
CA PRO A 330 -45.86 -3.01 -24.27
C PRO A 330 -45.60 -1.95 -25.35
N PHE A 331 -44.79 -0.94 -25.04
CA PHE A 331 -44.43 0.12 -25.98
C PHE A 331 -43.60 -0.45 -27.15
N PRO A 332 -43.94 -0.15 -28.42
CA PRO A 332 -43.09 -0.47 -29.56
C PRO A 332 -41.91 0.51 -29.61
N VAL A 333 -40.80 0.15 -28.96
CA VAL A 333 -39.58 0.97 -28.92
C VAL A 333 -38.78 0.77 -30.22
N THR A 334 -39.11 1.54 -31.26
CA THR A 334 -38.30 1.65 -32.48
C THR A 334 -37.09 2.55 -32.25
N THR A 335 -36.12 2.11 -31.44
CA THR A 335 -34.80 2.76 -31.34
C THR A 335 -33.93 2.38 -32.54
N SER A 336 -33.81 3.29 -33.50
CA SER A 336 -32.71 3.25 -34.46
C SER A 336 -31.39 3.46 -33.73
N GLU A 337 -30.47 2.49 -33.81
CA GLU A 337 -29.11 2.66 -33.33
C GLU A 337 -28.26 3.36 -34.39
N PHE A 338 -27.67 4.50 -34.03
CA PHE A 338 -26.87 5.32 -34.91
C PHE A 338 -25.40 4.91 -34.78
N LEU A 339 -24.92 4.13 -35.76
CA LEU A 339 -23.50 3.90 -35.97
C LEU A 339 -22.86 5.18 -36.52
N VAL A 340 -21.81 5.66 -35.88
CA VAL A 340 -21.04 6.84 -36.30
C VAL A 340 -19.68 6.44 -36.89
N GLY A 341 -19.16 5.31 -36.44
CA GLY A 341 -18.01 4.58 -36.95
C GLY A 341 -17.94 3.21 -36.28
N ASP A 342 -16.85 2.47 -36.49
CA ASP A 342 -16.72 1.09 -35.99
C ASP A 342 -16.48 1.00 -34.46
N SER A 343 -16.13 2.11 -33.80
CA SER A 343 -15.71 2.10 -32.38
C SER A 343 -16.66 2.83 -31.43
N VAL A 344 -17.67 3.55 -31.94
CA VAL A 344 -18.67 4.26 -31.12
C VAL A 344 -20.07 4.16 -31.74
N THR A 345 -21.02 3.66 -30.95
CA THR A 345 -22.46 3.67 -31.27
C THR A 345 -23.21 4.62 -30.34
N TRP A 346 -24.37 5.12 -30.77
CA TRP A 346 -25.31 5.75 -29.83
C TRP A 346 -26.78 5.57 -30.23
N ASN A 347 -27.66 5.59 -29.24
CA ASN A 347 -29.11 5.63 -29.44
C ASN A 347 -29.78 6.53 -28.39
N ILE A 348 -31.01 6.96 -28.67
CA ILE A 348 -31.82 7.74 -27.72
C ILE A 348 -32.66 6.77 -26.89
N LYS A 349 -32.59 6.91 -25.56
CA LYS A 349 -33.36 6.12 -24.58
C LYS A 349 -34.03 7.04 -23.55
N GLY A 350 -35.01 6.48 -22.84
CA GLY A 350 -35.77 7.22 -21.83
C GLY A 350 -36.42 8.49 -22.40
N ASN A 351 -36.49 9.53 -21.58
CA ASN A 351 -37.07 10.83 -21.90
C ASN A 351 -36.06 11.75 -22.63
N GLY A 352 -35.48 11.25 -23.73
CA GLY A 352 -34.59 12.01 -24.62
C GLY A 352 -33.10 11.96 -24.24
N ILE A 353 -32.58 10.87 -23.68
CA ILE A 353 -31.17 10.73 -23.29
C ILE A 353 -30.40 9.95 -24.37
N ALA A 354 -29.33 10.52 -24.91
CA ALA A 354 -28.42 9.79 -25.79
C ALA A 354 -27.47 8.90 -24.99
N VAL A 355 -27.48 7.59 -25.23
CA VAL A 355 -26.53 6.64 -24.64
C VAL A 355 -25.43 6.38 -25.65
N VAL A 356 -24.24 6.93 -25.40
CA VAL A 356 -23.02 6.75 -26.20
C VAL A 356 -22.23 5.57 -25.65
N LYS A 357 -21.91 4.61 -26.52
CA LYS A 357 -21.17 3.40 -26.19
C LYS A 357 -19.83 3.38 -26.93
N ILE A 358 -18.72 3.32 -26.19
CA ILE A 358 -17.38 3.05 -26.74
C ILE A 358 -17.15 1.54 -26.72
N ASP A 359 -16.86 0.94 -27.87
CA ASP A 359 -16.51 -0.49 -27.98
C ASP A 359 -15.48 -0.69 -29.10
N CYS A 360 -14.19 -0.76 -28.74
CA CYS A 360 -13.12 -0.93 -29.73
C CYS A 360 -13.20 -2.32 -30.38
N PRO A 361 -13.42 -2.46 -31.71
CA PRO A 361 -13.58 -3.75 -32.36
C PRO A 361 -12.29 -4.58 -32.27
N GLY A 362 -12.42 -5.90 -32.09
CA GLY A 362 -11.31 -6.85 -31.96
C GLY A 362 -10.49 -6.77 -30.65
N GLU A 363 -10.40 -5.60 -30.02
CA GLU A 363 -9.60 -5.39 -28.80
C GLU A 363 -10.32 -5.84 -27.51
N LYS A 364 -9.55 -6.32 -26.53
CA LYS A 364 -10.07 -6.83 -25.23
C LYS A 364 -10.45 -5.72 -24.24
N VAL A 365 -9.99 -4.49 -24.50
CA VAL A 365 -10.23 -3.28 -23.70
C VAL A 365 -10.46 -2.10 -24.64
N ASN A 366 -11.10 -1.05 -24.14
CA ASN A 366 -11.18 0.22 -24.85
C ASN A 366 -9.93 1.06 -24.59
N SER A 367 -9.39 1.66 -25.65
CA SER A 367 -8.39 2.72 -25.59
C SER A 367 -8.89 3.97 -26.29
N LEU A 368 -8.44 5.15 -25.89
CA LEU A 368 -8.56 6.34 -26.73
C LEU A 368 -7.51 6.24 -27.83
N ASN A 369 -7.92 5.61 -28.93
CA ASN A 369 -7.20 5.57 -30.19
C ASN A 369 -7.80 6.61 -31.16
N GLU A 370 -7.16 6.80 -32.32
CA GLU A 370 -7.55 7.80 -33.32
C GLU A 370 -8.99 7.63 -33.84
N ALA A 371 -9.43 6.38 -34.03
CA ALA A 371 -10.81 6.09 -34.45
C ALA A 371 -11.82 6.45 -33.35
N VAL A 372 -11.57 6.04 -32.10
CA VAL A 372 -12.42 6.43 -30.96
C VAL A 372 -12.51 7.94 -30.80
N SER A 373 -11.40 8.67 -30.91
CA SER A 373 -11.42 10.15 -30.81
C SER A 373 -12.21 10.80 -31.94
N LYS A 374 -12.09 10.30 -33.17
CA LYS A 374 -12.85 10.76 -34.34
C LYS A 374 -14.35 10.45 -34.19
N ASP A 375 -14.69 9.20 -33.90
CA ASP A 375 -16.08 8.71 -33.79
C ASP A 375 -16.80 9.39 -32.63
N LEU A 376 -16.15 9.58 -31.47
CA LEU A 376 -16.67 10.38 -30.36
C LEU A 376 -16.93 11.84 -30.78
N THR A 377 -16.01 12.45 -31.53
CA THR A 377 -16.19 13.85 -31.99
C THR A 377 -17.40 13.98 -32.92
N ALA A 378 -17.56 13.06 -33.86
CA ALA A 378 -18.71 13.04 -34.76
C ALA A 378 -20.03 12.76 -34.00
N ALA A 379 -20.03 11.81 -33.05
CA ALA A 379 -21.18 11.49 -32.23
C ALA A 379 -21.62 12.68 -31.36
N PHE A 380 -20.70 13.33 -30.66
CA PHE A 380 -21.03 14.49 -29.82
C PHE A 380 -21.48 15.71 -30.63
N ASN A 381 -20.89 15.97 -31.81
CA ASN A 381 -21.39 17.03 -32.71
C ASN A 381 -22.86 16.78 -33.13
N ALA A 382 -23.20 15.55 -33.53
CA ALA A 382 -24.56 15.18 -33.93
C ALA A 382 -25.55 15.23 -32.75
N ILE A 383 -25.12 14.75 -31.57
CA ILE A 383 -25.89 14.78 -30.32
C ILE A 383 -26.15 16.21 -29.84
N GLU A 384 -25.19 17.12 -29.97
CA GLU A 384 -25.37 18.53 -29.59
C GLU A 384 -26.41 19.21 -30.49
N GLN A 385 -26.31 19.01 -31.81
CA GLN A 385 -27.23 19.58 -32.80
C GLN A 385 -28.65 19.00 -32.75
N ASN A 386 -28.83 17.75 -32.31
CA ASN A 386 -30.14 17.10 -32.27
C ASN A 386 -31.04 17.67 -31.13
N PRO A 387 -32.18 18.33 -31.44
CA PRO A 387 -33.05 18.94 -30.43
C PRO A 387 -33.83 17.93 -29.58
N SER A 388 -33.99 16.68 -30.04
CA SER A 388 -34.64 15.60 -29.28
C SER A 388 -33.76 15.03 -28.16
N VAL A 389 -32.45 15.33 -28.17
CA VAL A 389 -31.55 14.91 -27.10
C VAL A 389 -31.44 16.00 -26.03
N ARG A 390 -31.85 15.67 -24.81
CA ARG A 390 -31.83 16.51 -23.61
C ARG A 390 -30.61 16.29 -22.71
N GLY A 391 -29.97 15.13 -22.80
CA GLY A 391 -28.79 14.76 -21.99
C GLY A 391 -28.04 13.56 -22.58
N VAL A 392 -26.86 13.27 -22.07
CA VAL A 392 -25.96 12.21 -22.57
C VAL A 392 -25.47 11.29 -21.44
N VAL A 393 -25.47 9.98 -21.69
CA VAL A 393 -24.76 8.97 -20.90
C VAL A 393 -23.60 8.45 -21.72
N LEU A 394 -22.38 8.50 -21.17
CA LEU A 394 -21.19 7.88 -21.76
C LEU A 394 -20.86 6.60 -21.00
N ILE A 395 -21.01 5.45 -21.66
CA ILE A 395 -20.73 4.12 -21.12
C ILE A 395 -19.79 3.34 -22.07
N SER A 396 -19.17 2.28 -21.56
CA SER A 396 -18.46 1.31 -22.39
C SER A 396 -19.42 0.24 -22.91
N GLY A 397 -19.23 -0.26 -24.12
CA GLY A 397 -19.86 -1.50 -24.60
C GLY A 397 -19.28 -2.76 -23.92
N LYS A 398 -18.01 -2.71 -23.50
CA LYS A 398 -17.28 -3.83 -22.87
C LYS A 398 -17.51 -3.87 -21.34
N PRO A 399 -18.28 -4.81 -20.78
CA PRO A 399 -18.65 -4.79 -19.35
C PRO A 399 -17.50 -5.06 -18.35
N ASN A 400 -16.29 -5.42 -18.79
CA ASN A 400 -15.11 -5.56 -17.92
C ASN A 400 -14.21 -4.31 -17.86
N ASN A 401 -14.42 -3.30 -18.70
CA ASN A 401 -13.51 -2.15 -18.85
C ASN A 401 -14.25 -0.89 -19.31
N PHE A 402 -13.98 0.26 -18.68
CA PHE A 402 -14.49 1.53 -19.15
C PHE A 402 -13.60 2.02 -20.31
N ILE A 403 -12.40 2.48 -19.96
CA ILE A 403 -11.33 2.91 -20.86
C ILE A 403 -9.99 2.69 -20.14
N ALA A 404 -9.06 1.99 -20.78
CA ALA A 404 -7.76 1.60 -20.20
C ALA A 404 -6.67 2.69 -20.27
N GLY A 405 -6.88 3.74 -21.07
CA GLY A 405 -5.93 4.84 -21.30
C GLY A 405 -6.03 5.37 -22.74
N ALA A 406 -5.12 6.27 -23.12
CA ALA A 406 -4.83 6.51 -24.54
C ALA A 406 -4.06 5.32 -25.13
N ASP A 407 -4.16 5.09 -26.45
CA ASP A 407 -3.34 4.07 -27.10
C ASP A 407 -1.87 4.52 -27.18
N ILE A 408 -0.99 3.83 -26.45
CA ILE A 408 0.45 4.08 -26.42
C ILE A 408 1.05 3.96 -27.83
N ARG A 409 0.46 3.13 -28.72
CA ARG A 409 0.87 3.00 -30.13
C ARG A 409 0.73 4.31 -30.91
N MET A 410 -0.15 5.24 -30.51
CA MET A 410 -0.21 6.59 -31.10
C MET A 410 1.00 7.43 -30.73
N LEU A 411 1.46 7.33 -29.47
CA LEU A 411 2.61 8.08 -28.98
C LEU A 411 3.94 7.53 -29.53
N GLU A 412 4.03 6.21 -29.74
CA GLU A 412 5.17 5.58 -30.43
C GLU A 412 5.30 6.02 -31.91
N LYS A 413 4.21 6.48 -32.54
CA LYS A 413 4.21 7.02 -33.91
C LYS A 413 4.67 8.48 -34.00
N CYS A 414 4.63 9.25 -32.91
CA CYS A 414 5.01 10.66 -32.88
C CYS A 414 6.52 10.83 -33.09
N LYS A 415 6.90 11.57 -34.13
CA LYS A 415 8.30 11.82 -34.52
C LYS A 415 8.85 13.14 -33.99
N SER A 416 8.00 14.01 -33.45
CA SER A 416 8.35 15.34 -32.97
C SER A 416 7.58 15.78 -31.72
N VAL A 417 8.13 16.76 -31.01
CA VAL A 417 7.50 17.42 -29.85
C VAL A 417 6.16 18.05 -30.24
N SER A 418 6.06 18.65 -31.43
CA SER A 418 4.86 19.32 -31.93
C SER A 418 3.74 18.35 -32.30
N GLU A 419 4.03 17.17 -32.86
CA GLU A 419 3.04 16.11 -33.09
C GLU A 419 2.41 15.63 -31.78
N ALA A 420 3.23 15.29 -30.79
CA ALA A 420 2.75 14.82 -29.48
C ALA A 420 2.02 15.93 -28.69
N ALA A 421 2.51 17.17 -28.77
CA ALA A 421 1.80 18.34 -28.23
C ALA A 421 0.44 18.54 -28.90
N LYS A 422 0.34 18.37 -30.23
CA LYS A 422 -0.94 18.48 -30.94
C LYS A 422 -1.95 17.43 -30.46
N ILE A 423 -1.55 16.17 -30.27
CA ILE A 423 -2.46 15.14 -29.72
C ILE A 423 -3.03 15.54 -28.36
N SER A 424 -2.20 16.09 -27.46
CA SER A 424 -2.65 16.65 -26.18
C SER A 424 -3.61 17.85 -26.36
N SER A 425 -3.30 18.75 -27.29
CA SER A 425 -4.13 19.91 -27.60
C SER A 425 -5.51 19.53 -28.14
N ASP A 426 -5.56 18.65 -29.13
CA ASP A 426 -6.78 18.20 -29.79
C ASP A 426 -7.68 17.43 -28.81
N ALA A 427 -7.09 16.58 -27.96
CA ALA A 427 -7.82 15.87 -26.90
C ALA A 427 -8.41 16.83 -25.85
N LYS A 428 -7.67 17.87 -25.44
CA LYS A 428 -8.22 18.92 -24.56
C LYS A 428 -9.37 19.66 -25.22
N VAL A 429 -9.23 20.11 -26.47
CA VAL A 429 -10.31 20.81 -27.20
C VAL A 429 -11.56 19.94 -27.31
N GLN A 430 -11.41 18.62 -27.51
CA GLN A 430 -12.53 17.67 -27.45
C GLN A 430 -13.17 17.61 -26.06
N PHE A 431 -12.38 17.58 -24.98
CA PHE A 431 -12.88 17.43 -23.61
C PHE A 431 -13.42 18.74 -23.03
N ASP A 432 -12.89 19.89 -23.43
CA ASP A 432 -13.38 21.21 -23.08
C ASP A 432 -14.80 21.44 -23.65
N LYS A 433 -15.12 20.90 -24.83
CA LYS A 433 -16.50 20.87 -25.35
C LYS A 433 -17.46 20.06 -24.47
N LEU A 434 -16.99 18.96 -23.87
CA LEU A 434 -17.79 18.14 -22.96
C LEU A 434 -18.04 18.86 -21.62
N GLU A 435 -17.00 19.49 -21.05
CA GLU A 435 -17.08 20.23 -19.78
C GLU A 435 -17.92 21.51 -19.89
N ASN A 436 -18.05 22.08 -21.10
CA ASN A 436 -18.87 23.27 -21.38
C ASN A 436 -20.20 22.95 -22.12
N SER A 437 -20.56 21.68 -22.28
CA SER A 437 -21.77 21.31 -23.04
C SER A 437 -23.04 21.76 -22.32
N LYS A 438 -23.99 22.32 -23.08
CA LYS A 438 -25.30 22.76 -22.56
C LYS A 438 -26.21 21.61 -22.13
N LYS A 439 -25.87 20.37 -22.51
CA LYS A 439 -26.59 19.13 -22.15
C LYS A 439 -25.80 18.40 -21.07
N PRO A 440 -26.42 17.92 -19.97
CA PRO A 440 -25.70 17.17 -18.94
C PRO A 440 -25.10 15.88 -19.50
N ILE A 441 -23.90 15.53 -19.02
CA ILE A 441 -23.14 14.35 -19.48
C ILE A 441 -22.77 13.48 -18.27
N VAL A 442 -23.20 12.23 -18.26
CA VAL A 442 -22.98 11.27 -17.17
C VAL A 442 -22.00 10.19 -17.61
N ALA A 443 -20.83 10.11 -16.98
CA ALA A 443 -19.88 9.02 -17.18
C ALA A 443 -20.28 7.80 -16.33
N ALA A 444 -20.55 6.68 -16.99
CA ALA A 444 -20.97 5.41 -16.39
C ALA A 444 -19.81 4.40 -16.36
N ILE A 445 -19.14 4.29 -15.20
CA ILE A 445 -17.81 3.68 -15.06
C ILE A 445 -17.89 2.27 -14.47
N MET A 446 -17.49 1.26 -15.25
CA MET A 446 -17.33 -0.13 -14.80
C MET A 446 -15.96 -0.67 -15.19
N GLY A 447 -15.24 -1.32 -14.27
CA GLY A 447 -13.89 -1.81 -14.53
C GLY A 447 -12.83 -0.68 -14.58
N PRO A 448 -11.65 -0.93 -15.18
CA PRO A 448 -10.58 0.08 -15.24
C PRO A 448 -11.00 1.34 -16.02
N CYS A 449 -10.72 2.49 -15.42
CA CYS A 449 -10.91 3.84 -15.94
C CYS A 449 -9.62 4.62 -15.64
N MET A 450 -8.67 4.55 -16.57
CA MET A 450 -7.30 4.98 -16.33
C MET A 450 -6.86 6.04 -17.33
N GLY A 451 -5.99 6.95 -16.89
CA GLY A 451 -5.33 7.93 -17.74
C GLY A 451 -6.30 8.82 -18.50
N GLY A 452 -6.11 8.97 -19.81
CA GLY A 452 -7.05 9.64 -20.72
C GLY A 452 -8.52 9.20 -20.57
N GLY A 453 -8.76 7.95 -20.17
CA GLY A 453 -10.11 7.46 -19.84
C GLY A 453 -10.72 8.08 -18.58
N LEU A 454 -9.88 8.37 -17.58
CA LEU A 454 -10.26 9.15 -16.40
C LEU A 454 -10.33 10.65 -16.71
N GLU A 455 -9.46 11.17 -17.57
CA GLU A 455 -9.53 12.57 -18.03
C GLU A 455 -10.86 12.87 -18.74
N LEU A 456 -11.32 11.96 -19.61
CA LEU A 456 -12.64 12.01 -20.25
C LEU A 456 -13.79 11.95 -19.22
N ALA A 457 -13.70 11.06 -18.24
CA ALA A 457 -14.68 10.97 -17.15
C ALA A 457 -14.70 12.21 -16.24
N MET A 458 -13.55 12.89 -16.07
CA MET A 458 -13.45 14.16 -15.34
C MET A 458 -14.01 15.35 -16.14
N ALA A 459 -13.98 15.30 -17.48
CA ALA A 459 -14.60 16.30 -18.35
C ALA A 459 -16.14 16.19 -18.42
N CYS A 460 -16.69 15.00 -18.15
CA CYS A 460 -18.15 14.82 -18.02
C CYS A 460 -18.72 15.60 -16.81
N HIS A 461 -20.01 15.92 -16.84
CA HIS A 461 -20.65 16.67 -15.75
C HIS A 461 -20.75 15.86 -14.44
N TYR A 462 -21.10 14.58 -14.53
CA TYR A 462 -21.34 13.69 -13.39
C TYR A 462 -20.69 12.31 -13.61
N ARG A 463 -20.20 11.65 -12.56
CA ARG A 463 -19.59 10.30 -12.63
C ARG A 463 -20.29 9.32 -11.71
N ILE A 464 -20.74 8.20 -12.27
CA ILE A 464 -21.27 7.05 -11.56
C ILE A 464 -20.30 5.90 -11.73
N ALA A 465 -19.91 5.21 -10.65
CA ALA A 465 -19.02 4.05 -10.76
C ALA A 465 -19.56 2.81 -10.04
N VAL A 466 -19.30 1.63 -10.60
CA VAL A 466 -19.61 0.34 -9.95
C VAL A 466 -18.60 0.08 -8.83
N ASP A 467 -19.09 -0.16 -7.61
CA ASP A 467 -18.28 -0.38 -6.40
C ASP A 467 -17.67 -1.79 -6.34
N SER A 468 -16.83 -2.10 -7.32
CA SER A 468 -16.18 -3.41 -7.49
C SER A 468 -14.65 -3.31 -7.32
N PRO A 469 -13.98 -4.36 -6.79
CA PRO A 469 -12.52 -4.52 -6.87
C PRO A 469 -11.95 -4.64 -8.29
N LYS A 470 -12.79 -4.79 -9.33
CA LYS A 470 -12.37 -4.61 -10.74
C LYS A 470 -12.31 -3.14 -11.14
N THR A 471 -13.21 -2.31 -10.62
CA THR A 471 -13.29 -0.87 -10.92
C THR A 471 -12.13 -0.11 -10.27
N GLN A 472 -11.43 0.69 -11.06
CA GLN A 472 -10.16 1.31 -10.70
C GLN A 472 -10.01 2.65 -11.43
N LEU A 473 -9.63 3.70 -10.68
CA LEU A 473 -9.47 5.06 -11.20
C LEU A 473 -8.04 5.56 -10.94
N ALA A 474 -7.26 5.90 -11.96
CA ALA A 474 -5.89 6.39 -11.83
C ALA A 474 -5.45 7.29 -13.00
N LEU A 475 -4.38 8.05 -12.81
CA LEU A 475 -3.62 8.72 -13.87
C LEU A 475 -2.19 8.14 -13.88
N PRO A 476 -1.93 7.07 -14.66
CA PRO A 476 -0.68 6.30 -14.62
C PRO A 476 0.42 6.85 -15.53
N GLU A 477 0.23 7.99 -16.21
CA GLU A 477 1.13 8.54 -17.25
C GLU A 477 2.59 8.66 -16.80
N VAL A 478 2.82 9.00 -15.54
CA VAL A 478 4.16 9.09 -14.94
C VAL A 478 4.94 7.77 -14.98
N MET A 479 4.23 6.63 -15.01
CA MET A 479 4.83 5.30 -15.15
C MET A 479 5.33 5.01 -16.58
N LEU A 480 4.92 5.82 -17.56
CA LEU A 480 5.42 5.84 -18.95
C LEU A 480 6.39 7.00 -19.19
N GLY A 481 6.80 7.73 -18.14
CA GLY A 481 7.63 8.94 -18.27
C GLY A 481 6.88 10.15 -18.82
N LEU A 482 5.55 10.17 -18.76
CA LEU A 482 4.66 11.21 -19.28
C LEU A 482 3.91 11.93 -18.14
N LEU A 483 3.02 12.85 -18.50
CA LEU A 483 2.03 13.46 -17.61
C LEU A 483 0.62 13.35 -18.22
N PRO A 484 -0.46 13.54 -17.44
CA PRO A 484 -1.84 13.56 -17.96
C PRO A 484 -1.98 14.63 -19.04
N GLY A 485 -2.40 14.25 -20.24
CA GLY A 485 -2.28 15.09 -21.44
C GLY A 485 -3.59 15.67 -21.98
N ALA A 486 -4.72 15.33 -21.37
CA ALA A 486 -6.07 15.74 -21.79
C ALA A 486 -6.79 16.56 -20.69
N GLY A 487 -6.03 17.42 -20.00
CA GLY A 487 -6.50 18.32 -18.95
C GLY A 487 -6.47 17.73 -17.55
N GLY A 488 -5.95 16.52 -17.35
CA GLY A 488 -5.88 15.85 -16.05
C GLY A 488 -5.10 16.62 -15.00
N THR A 489 -4.07 17.40 -15.39
CA THR A 489 -3.33 18.22 -14.42
C THR A 489 -4.13 19.39 -13.88
N GLN A 490 -5.18 19.82 -14.60
CA GLN A 490 -6.04 20.95 -14.23
C GLN A 490 -7.39 20.50 -13.65
N ARG A 491 -7.98 19.43 -14.20
CA ARG A 491 -9.28 18.86 -13.77
C ARG A 491 -9.16 18.16 -12.42
N LEU A 492 -8.12 17.37 -12.19
CA LEU A 492 -8.01 16.58 -10.96
C LEU A 492 -7.84 17.46 -9.69
N PRO A 493 -6.99 18.52 -9.67
CA PRO A 493 -6.92 19.45 -8.53
C PRO A 493 -8.21 20.24 -8.28
N LYS A 494 -9.03 20.51 -9.32
CA LYS A 494 -10.36 21.11 -9.15
C LYS A 494 -11.35 20.15 -8.47
N LEU A 495 -11.28 18.85 -8.76
CA LEU A 495 -12.18 17.83 -8.20
C LEU A 495 -11.80 17.40 -6.78
N VAL A 496 -10.61 16.82 -6.58
CA VAL A 496 -10.18 16.28 -5.28
C VAL A 496 -9.42 17.33 -4.43
N ASP A 497 -8.68 16.91 -3.40
CA ASP A 497 -7.69 17.74 -2.71
C ASP A 497 -6.32 17.68 -3.42
N ILE A 498 -5.54 18.76 -3.34
CA ILE A 498 -4.25 18.86 -4.04
C ILE A 498 -3.23 17.78 -3.65
N GLN A 499 -3.26 17.25 -2.42
CA GLN A 499 -2.34 16.19 -1.99
C GLN A 499 -2.72 14.84 -2.59
N THR A 500 -4.01 14.56 -2.73
CA THR A 500 -4.53 13.41 -3.48
C THR A 500 -4.25 13.56 -4.98
N ALA A 501 -4.48 14.73 -5.57
CA ALA A 501 -4.24 14.98 -6.99
C ALA A 501 -2.76 14.74 -7.35
N LEU A 502 -1.83 15.35 -6.61
CA LEU A 502 -0.39 15.11 -6.79
C LEU A 502 0.00 13.66 -6.49
N GLN A 503 -0.60 12.99 -5.50
CA GLN A 503 -0.33 11.56 -5.27
C GLN A 503 -0.78 10.67 -6.43
N MET A 504 -1.90 10.98 -7.09
CA MET A 504 -2.33 10.26 -8.29
C MET A 504 -1.35 10.47 -9.43
N MET A 505 -1.10 11.72 -9.80
CA MET A 505 -0.26 12.06 -10.96
C MET A 505 1.22 11.70 -10.78
N LEU A 506 1.80 11.88 -9.59
CA LEU A 506 3.23 11.62 -9.35
C LEU A 506 3.55 10.14 -9.09
N THR A 507 2.56 9.26 -8.87
CA THR A 507 2.82 7.84 -8.53
C THR A 507 1.91 6.82 -9.22
N GLY A 508 1.06 7.23 -10.18
CA GLY A 508 0.10 6.34 -10.85
C GLY A 508 -0.96 5.76 -9.92
N LYS A 509 -1.29 6.46 -8.83
CA LYS A 509 -1.99 5.87 -7.68
C LYS A 509 -3.45 5.53 -7.95
N VAL A 510 -3.73 4.24 -8.07
CA VAL A 510 -5.10 3.71 -8.18
C VAL A 510 -5.95 4.04 -6.95
N LEU A 511 -7.13 4.61 -7.20
CA LEU A 511 -8.23 4.72 -6.25
C LEU A 511 -9.29 3.64 -6.50
N ARG A 512 -9.86 3.13 -5.40
CA ARG A 512 -11.05 2.27 -5.41
C ARG A 512 -12.32 3.13 -5.40
N PRO A 513 -13.47 2.67 -5.94
CA PRO A 513 -14.67 3.50 -6.12
C PRO A 513 -15.17 4.10 -4.81
N ASN A 514 -15.31 3.26 -3.77
CA ASN A 514 -15.59 3.65 -2.38
C ASN A 514 -14.69 4.77 -1.81
N LYS A 515 -13.44 4.89 -2.27
CA LYS A 515 -12.52 5.98 -1.90
C LYS A 515 -12.63 7.18 -2.85
N ALA A 516 -12.81 6.95 -4.15
CA ALA A 516 -13.03 8.01 -5.13
C ALA A 516 -14.27 8.85 -4.80
N LYS A 517 -15.38 8.22 -4.38
CA LYS A 517 -16.59 8.95 -3.92
C LYS A 517 -16.32 9.82 -2.69
N LYS A 518 -15.56 9.31 -1.71
CA LYS A 518 -15.19 10.06 -0.49
C LYS A 518 -14.20 11.20 -0.72
N LEU A 519 -13.64 11.32 -1.93
CA LEU A 519 -12.73 12.40 -2.34
C LEU A 519 -13.37 13.40 -3.32
N GLY A 520 -14.58 13.15 -3.82
CA GLY A 520 -15.21 13.95 -4.87
C GLY A 520 -14.71 13.67 -6.30
N LEU A 521 -14.02 12.54 -6.53
CA LEU A 521 -13.67 12.08 -7.88
C LEU A 521 -14.80 11.29 -8.55
N VAL A 522 -15.73 10.74 -7.77
CA VAL A 522 -16.91 10.01 -8.25
C VAL A 522 -18.10 10.56 -7.48
N ASP A 523 -19.19 10.86 -8.17
CA ASP A 523 -20.36 11.51 -7.56
C ASP A 523 -21.31 10.45 -6.99
N HIS A 524 -21.60 9.39 -7.75
CA HIS A 524 -22.45 8.27 -7.32
C HIS A 524 -21.79 6.89 -7.42
N LEU A 525 -22.25 5.93 -6.60
CA LEU A 525 -21.77 4.55 -6.62
C LEU A 525 -22.94 3.58 -6.77
N VAL A 526 -22.80 2.64 -7.69
CA VAL A 526 -23.73 1.52 -7.92
C VAL A 526 -23.12 0.25 -7.35
N GLN A 527 -23.89 -0.53 -6.59
CA GLN A 527 -23.44 -1.84 -6.13
C GLN A 527 -23.59 -2.87 -7.25
N PRO A 528 -22.65 -3.83 -7.40
CA PRO A 528 -22.80 -4.89 -8.38
C PRO A 528 -23.99 -5.80 -8.05
N ILE A 529 -24.71 -6.22 -9.09
CA ILE A 529 -25.81 -7.19 -8.98
C ILE A 529 -25.23 -8.61 -8.88
N GLY A 530 -25.89 -9.47 -8.10
CA GLY A 530 -25.55 -10.89 -7.98
C GLY A 530 -26.04 -11.74 -9.17
N PRO A 531 -26.11 -13.08 -9.02
CA PRO A 531 -26.73 -13.96 -10.01
C PRO A 531 -28.21 -13.63 -10.23
N GLY A 532 -28.68 -13.73 -11.47
CA GLY A 532 -30.07 -13.48 -11.86
C GLY A 532 -30.38 -14.03 -13.25
N LEU A 533 -31.35 -13.45 -13.96
CA LEU A 533 -31.76 -13.87 -15.31
C LEU A 533 -30.67 -13.67 -16.39
N THR A 534 -29.68 -12.82 -16.11
CA THR A 534 -28.44 -12.71 -16.89
C THR A 534 -27.25 -12.86 -15.97
N ASP A 535 -26.05 -13.08 -16.52
CA ASP A 535 -24.84 -13.17 -15.72
C ASP A 535 -24.61 -11.89 -14.87
N PRO A 536 -23.91 -11.99 -13.73
CA PRO A 536 -23.73 -10.85 -12.82
C PRO A 536 -23.03 -9.64 -13.46
N LEU A 537 -22.17 -9.86 -14.47
CA LEU A 537 -21.40 -8.79 -15.11
C LEU A 537 -22.28 -7.99 -16.08
N THR A 538 -22.98 -8.67 -16.99
CA THR A 538 -23.94 -8.03 -17.92
C THR A 538 -25.14 -7.45 -17.17
N GLY A 539 -25.60 -8.11 -16.09
CA GLY A 539 -26.65 -7.59 -15.21
C GLY A 539 -26.24 -6.30 -14.52
N THR A 540 -25.04 -6.26 -13.93
CA THR A 540 -24.48 -5.03 -13.33
C THR A 540 -24.28 -3.91 -14.36
N HIS A 541 -23.82 -4.25 -15.57
CA HIS A 541 -23.58 -3.30 -16.64
C HIS A 541 -24.87 -2.66 -17.16
N ARG A 542 -25.93 -3.46 -17.38
CA ARG A 542 -27.27 -2.96 -17.72
C ARG A 542 -27.83 -2.05 -16.65
N TYR A 543 -27.74 -2.44 -15.38
CA TYR A 543 -28.23 -1.63 -14.26
C TYR A 543 -27.45 -0.31 -14.09
N LEU A 544 -26.15 -0.30 -14.39
CA LEU A 544 -25.37 0.93 -14.47
C LEU A 544 -25.86 1.86 -15.59
N GLU A 545 -26.22 1.32 -16.75
CA GLU A 545 -26.82 2.07 -17.86
C GLU A 545 -28.18 2.67 -17.45
N GLU A 546 -29.06 1.88 -16.85
CA GLU A 546 -30.38 2.31 -16.33
C GLU A 546 -30.26 3.44 -15.30
N VAL A 547 -29.41 3.27 -14.29
CA VAL A 547 -29.17 4.29 -13.25
C VAL A 547 -28.51 5.54 -13.84
N ALA A 548 -27.64 5.41 -14.85
CA ALA A 548 -27.03 6.55 -15.53
C ALA A 548 -28.04 7.34 -16.38
N ILE A 549 -28.96 6.66 -17.08
CA ILE A 549 -30.06 7.31 -17.82
C ILE A 549 -30.94 8.09 -16.83
N GLN A 550 -31.43 7.45 -15.76
CA GLN A 550 -32.27 8.11 -14.75
C GLN A 550 -31.56 9.32 -14.11
N THR A 551 -30.27 9.20 -13.80
CA THR A 551 -29.46 10.31 -13.28
C THR A 551 -29.32 11.44 -14.30
N CYS A 552 -29.19 11.11 -15.59
CA CYS A 552 -29.10 12.10 -16.66
C CYS A 552 -30.42 12.85 -16.88
N GLU A 553 -31.57 12.16 -16.80
CA GLU A 553 -32.90 12.78 -16.83
C GLU A 553 -33.07 13.80 -15.69
N GLN A 554 -32.70 13.42 -14.46
CA GLN A 554 -32.77 14.28 -13.28
C GLN A 554 -31.80 15.49 -13.35
N LEU A 555 -30.69 15.37 -14.09
CA LEU A 555 -29.80 16.50 -14.39
C LEU A 555 -30.38 17.41 -15.49
N ALA A 556 -31.15 16.85 -16.42
CA ALA A 556 -31.74 17.55 -17.57
C ALA A 556 -33.11 18.20 -17.27
N ASP A 557 -33.79 17.80 -16.19
CA ASP A 557 -34.95 18.52 -15.62
C ASP A 557 -34.57 19.44 -14.44
N GLY A 558 -33.35 19.32 -13.91
CA GLY A 558 -32.82 20.15 -12.83
C GLY A 558 -33.27 19.74 -11.42
N SER A 559 -33.96 18.61 -11.27
CA SER A 559 -34.32 18.01 -9.97
C SER A 559 -33.08 17.55 -9.19
N LEU A 560 -32.10 16.97 -9.87
CA LEU A 560 -30.76 16.70 -9.34
C LEU A 560 -29.83 17.86 -9.68
N LYS A 561 -29.43 18.64 -8.66
CA LYS A 561 -28.41 19.68 -8.80
C LYS A 561 -27.04 19.13 -8.44
N VAL A 562 -26.02 19.40 -9.27
CA VAL A 562 -24.63 18.98 -9.02
C VAL A 562 -24.02 19.83 -7.89
N THR A 563 -24.32 19.48 -6.64
CA THR A 563 -23.84 20.20 -5.46
C THR A 563 -22.33 19.98 -5.26
N LYS A 564 -21.49 20.81 -5.87
CA LYS A 564 -20.02 20.86 -5.68
C LYS A 564 -19.62 21.41 -4.28
N ASN A 565 -20.44 21.17 -3.26
CA ASN A 565 -20.27 21.63 -1.88
C ASN A 565 -19.18 20.82 -1.17
N LYS A 566 -17.91 21.08 -1.50
CA LYS A 566 -16.78 20.62 -0.68
C LYS A 566 -17.00 21.13 0.77
N PRO A 567 -16.74 20.33 1.82
CA PRO A 567 -16.90 20.78 3.21
C PRO A 567 -16.12 22.08 3.48
N PHE A 568 -16.64 22.97 4.33
CA PHE A 568 -16.01 24.28 4.62
C PHE A 568 -14.52 24.16 4.99
N ALA A 569 -14.14 23.14 5.76
CA ALA A 569 -12.74 22.87 6.09
C ALA A 569 -11.87 22.58 4.85
N GLN A 570 -12.38 21.87 3.83
CA GLN A 570 -11.69 21.69 2.55
C GLN A 570 -11.69 22.97 1.70
N GLN A 571 -12.78 23.75 1.71
CA GLN A 571 -12.81 25.04 1.02
C GLN A 571 -11.75 25.99 1.58
N LEU A 572 -11.70 26.14 2.91
CA LEU A 572 -10.71 26.96 3.61
C LEU A 572 -9.28 26.43 3.43
N THR A 573 -9.07 25.10 3.49
CA THR A 573 -7.75 24.50 3.24
C THR A 573 -7.29 24.75 1.82
N ASN A 574 -8.17 24.60 0.82
CA ASN A 574 -7.85 24.89 -0.57
C ASN A 574 -7.59 26.40 -0.76
N LEU A 575 -8.42 27.29 -0.19
CA LEU A 575 -8.26 28.74 -0.29
C LEU A 575 -6.88 29.19 0.25
N LEU A 576 -6.51 28.73 1.44
CA LEU A 576 -5.19 28.97 2.05
C LEU A 576 -4.07 28.40 1.16
N LEU A 577 -4.22 27.17 0.66
CA LEU A 577 -3.30 26.53 -0.28
C LEU A 577 -3.45 26.99 -1.75
N THR A 578 -4.23 28.04 -2.04
CA THR A 578 -4.24 28.76 -3.33
C THR A 578 -3.62 30.16 -3.22
N SER A 579 -3.29 30.62 -2.02
CA SER A 579 -2.57 31.88 -1.85
C SER A 579 -1.11 31.73 -2.29
N ARG A 580 -0.64 32.63 -3.18
CA ARG A 580 0.65 32.56 -3.87
C ARG A 580 1.86 32.16 -2.98
N PRO A 581 2.14 32.82 -1.82
CA PRO A 581 3.31 32.46 -1.01
C PRO A 581 3.22 31.07 -0.35
N LEU A 582 2.01 30.54 -0.11
CA LEU A 582 1.82 29.26 0.60
C LEU A 582 1.92 28.03 -0.33
N ILE A 583 1.53 28.15 -1.60
CA ILE A 583 1.75 27.13 -2.63
C ILE A 583 3.26 26.84 -2.74
N ASP A 584 4.03 27.89 -3.01
CA ASP A 584 5.43 27.80 -3.39
C ASP A 584 6.31 27.41 -2.20
N ALA A 585 6.18 28.12 -1.07
CA ALA A 585 7.10 27.95 0.05
C ALA A 585 6.95 26.61 0.80
N LEU A 586 5.77 25.98 0.77
CA LEU A 586 5.45 24.81 1.60
C LEU A 586 4.91 23.59 0.86
N LEU A 587 4.09 23.73 -0.19
CA LEU A 587 3.50 22.57 -0.87
C LEU A 587 4.37 22.11 -2.04
N VAL A 588 4.61 22.97 -3.03
CA VAL A 588 5.37 22.60 -4.24
C VAL A 588 6.82 22.33 -3.89
N ARG A 589 7.47 23.19 -3.09
CA ARG A 589 8.85 22.94 -2.62
C ARG A 589 8.99 21.59 -1.91
N LYS A 590 8.12 21.26 -0.96
CA LYS A 590 8.18 20.00 -0.21
C LYS A 590 7.88 18.77 -1.08
N ALA A 591 7.00 18.91 -2.06
CA ALA A 591 6.77 17.87 -3.06
C ALA A 591 8.00 17.69 -3.96
N LYS A 592 8.64 18.79 -4.41
CA LYS A 592 9.88 18.78 -5.22
C LYS A 592 11.06 18.18 -4.45
N GLU A 593 11.24 18.54 -3.17
CA GLU A 593 12.20 17.91 -2.24
C GLU A 593 11.94 16.39 -2.11
N THR A 594 10.68 15.98 -1.99
CA THR A 594 10.30 14.56 -1.87
C THR A 594 10.56 13.80 -3.18
N VAL A 595 10.20 14.38 -4.33
CA VAL A 595 10.45 13.83 -5.67
C VAL A 595 11.95 13.71 -5.92
N MET A 596 12.74 14.76 -5.72
CA MET A 596 14.20 14.73 -5.89
C MET A 596 14.86 13.68 -4.99
N LYS A 597 14.36 13.51 -3.75
CA LYS A 597 14.85 12.48 -2.82
C LYS A 597 14.48 11.04 -3.22
N GLN A 598 13.45 10.84 -4.03
CA GLN A 598 13.00 9.51 -4.49
C GLN A 598 13.46 9.16 -5.90
N THR A 599 13.70 10.16 -6.75
CA THR A 599 14.06 10.00 -8.18
C THR A 599 15.53 10.28 -8.46
N HIS A 600 16.24 10.92 -7.51
CA HIS A 600 17.56 11.51 -7.70
C HIS A 600 17.67 12.52 -8.86
N GLY A 601 16.53 13.02 -9.38
CA GLY A 601 16.45 13.87 -10.57
C GLY A 601 16.42 13.12 -11.90
N ASN A 602 16.56 11.79 -11.89
CA ASN A 602 16.67 10.98 -13.11
C ASN A 602 15.38 10.86 -13.93
N TYR A 603 14.24 11.24 -13.35
CA TYR A 603 12.90 11.16 -13.95
C TYR A 603 12.33 12.58 -14.17
N PRO A 604 12.20 13.07 -15.42
CA PRO A 604 11.76 14.45 -15.67
C PRO A 604 10.25 14.66 -15.44
N ALA A 605 9.41 13.66 -15.72
CA ALA A 605 7.96 13.80 -15.63
C ALA A 605 7.43 14.19 -14.23
N PRO A 606 7.86 13.57 -13.11
CA PRO A 606 7.48 14.00 -11.76
C PRO A 606 7.78 15.47 -11.45
N LEU A 607 8.80 16.07 -12.07
CA LEU A 607 9.14 17.49 -11.89
C LEU A 607 8.24 18.37 -12.77
N LYS A 608 8.09 18.03 -14.06
CA LYS A 608 7.19 18.72 -14.99
C LYS A 608 5.73 18.72 -14.51
N ILE A 609 5.25 17.62 -13.91
CA ILE A 609 3.92 17.54 -13.28
C ILE A 609 3.77 18.59 -12.16
N LEU A 610 4.78 18.76 -11.30
CA LEU A 610 4.75 19.77 -10.24
C LEU A 610 4.71 21.18 -10.80
N ASP A 611 5.52 21.46 -11.82
CA ASP A 611 5.63 22.79 -12.41
C ASP A 611 4.35 23.16 -13.22
N VAL A 612 3.76 22.22 -13.98
CA VAL A 612 2.48 22.41 -14.71
C VAL A 612 1.29 22.59 -13.75
N VAL A 613 1.18 21.77 -12.70
CA VAL A 613 0.11 21.89 -11.71
C VAL A 613 0.25 23.20 -10.90
N ARG A 614 1.49 23.62 -10.58
CA ARG A 614 1.75 24.90 -9.93
C ARG A 614 1.23 26.07 -10.77
N ASN A 615 1.67 26.16 -12.02
CA ASN A 615 1.35 27.31 -12.88
C ASN A 615 -0.16 27.38 -13.16
N GLY A 616 -0.82 26.23 -13.37
CA GLY A 616 -2.28 26.16 -13.49
C GLY A 616 -3.07 26.64 -12.26
N LEU A 617 -2.49 26.58 -11.06
CA LEU A 617 -3.08 27.07 -9.81
C LEU A 617 -2.76 28.55 -9.50
N ILE A 618 -1.66 29.10 -10.03
CA ILE A 618 -1.16 30.46 -9.71
C ILE A 618 -1.50 31.49 -10.79
N ASP A 619 -1.44 31.06 -12.05
CA ASP A 619 -1.57 31.89 -13.26
C ASP A 619 -2.88 31.60 -14.01
N GLY A 620 -3.51 30.46 -13.72
CA GLY A 620 -4.86 30.11 -14.13
C GLY A 620 -4.94 28.86 -15.01
N PRO A 621 -6.13 28.25 -15.16
CA PRO A 621 -6.28 26.95 -15.80
C PRO A 621 -5.91 26.95 -17.28
N GLN A 622 -6.03 28.08 -17.98
CA GLN A 622 -5.66 28.22 -19.39
C GLN A 622 -4.14 28.07 -19.58
N VAL A 623 -3.35 28.86 -18.84
CA VAL A 623 -1.88 28.73 -18.77
C VAL A 623 -1.48 27.32 -18.33
N GLY A 624 -2.24 26.74 -17.39
CA GLY A 624 -2.08 25.35 -16.96
C GLY A 624 -2.27 24.33 -18.09
N TYR A 625 -3.29 24.48 -18.93
CA TYR A 625 -3.55 23.60 -20.10
C TYR A 625 -2.51 23.79 -21.22
N GLU A 626 -2.01 25.01 -21.43
CA GLU A 626 -0.97 25.30 -22.42
C GLU A 626 0.36 24.67 -22.00
N GLN A 627 0.74 24.84 -20.73
CA GLN A 627 1.91 24.20 -20.14
C GLN A 627 1.80 22.66 -20.08
N GLU A 628 0.60 22.11 -19.85
CA GLU A 628 0.33 20.67 -19.93
C GLU A 628 0.67 20.13 -21.33
N THR A 629 0.19 20.78 -22.40
CA THR A 629 0.49 20.40 -23.79
C THR A 629 1.97 20.51 -24.13
N GLN A 630 2.63 21.61 -23.78
CA GLN A 630 4.06 21.79 -24.04
C GLN A 630 4.87 20.69 -23.35
N ALA A 631 4.64 20.49 -22.05
CA ALA A 631 5.37 19.51 -21.25
C ALA A 631 5.05 18.06 -21.64
N PHE A 632 3.82 17.75 -22.11
CA PHE A 632 3.48 16.45 -22.68
C PHE A 632 4.29 16.16 -23.95
N GLY A 633 4.33 17.12 -24.88
CA GLY A 633 5.12 17.02 -26.11
C GLY A 633 6.60 16.82 -25.81
N GLU A 634 7.18 17.63 -24.93
CA GLU A 634 8.58 17.53 -24.49
C GLU A 634 8.89 16.15 -23.86
N LEU A 635 8.03 15.67 -22.94
CA LEU A 635 8.25 14.41 -22.24
C LEU A 635 8.18 13.19 -23.17
N SER A 636 7.29 13.21 -24.16
CA SER A 636 7.14 12.11 -25.13
C SER A 636 8.43 11.78 -25.89
N GLN A 637 9.28 12.79 -26.12
CA GLN A 637 10.54 12.64 -26.85
C GLN A 637 11.74 12.39 -25.93
N THR A 638 11.53 12.19 -24.62
CA THR A 638 12.61 11.86 -23.67
C THR A 638 13.06 10.41 -23.77
N LYS A 639 14.35 10.18 -23.57
CA LYS A 639 14.93 8.82 -23.46
C LYS A 639 14.24 8.01 -22.36
N GLN A 640 13.87 8.66 -21.26
CA GLN A 640 13.18 8.07 -20.13
C GLN A 640 11.75 7.60 -20.47
N SER A 641 10.99 8.36 -21.27
CA SER A 641 9.67 7.90 -21.70
C SER A 641 9.79 6.69 -22.64
N ALA A 642 10.68 6.74 -23.63
CA ALA A 642 10.95 5.61 -24.52
C ALA A 642 11.39 4.33 -23.77
N ALA A 643 12.21 4.48 -22.72
CA ALA A 643 12.61 3.38 -21.85
C ALA A 643 11.43 2.77 -21.08
N LEU A 644 10.60 3.63 -20.45
CA LEU A 644 9.46 3.20 -19.63
C LEU A 644 8.30 2.62 -20.47
N VAL A 645 8.08 3.12 -21.68
CA VAL A 645 7.18 2.52 -22.68
C VAL A 645 7.68 1.14 -23.12
N GLY A 646 8.99 0.99 -23.36
CA GLY A 646 9.59 -0.32 -23.64
C GLY A 646 9.34 -1.34 -22.51
N LEU A 647 9.52 -0.92 -21.26
CA LEU A 647 9.22 -1.75 -20.08
C LEU A 647 7.73 -2.04 -19.90
N TYR A 648 6.83 -1.10 -20.25
CA TYR A 648 5.39 -1.37 -20.26
C TYR A 648 5.03 -2.50 -21.22
N TRP A 649 5.57 -2.49 -22.44
CA TRP A 649 5.35 -3.55 -23.41
C TRP A 649 5.96 -4.88 -22.97
N GLY A 650 7.23 -4.90 -22.57
CA GLY A 650 7.88 -6.13 -22.07
C GLY A 650 7.12 -6.75 -20.89
N ARG A 651 6.65 -5.91 -19.95
CA ARG A 651 5.79 -6.34 -18.83
C ARG A 651 4.48 -6.95 -19.31
N THR A 652 3.85 -6.35 -20.32
CA THR A 652 2.58 -6.82 -20.90
C THR A 652 2.75 -8.19 -21.55
N GLU A 653 3.87 -8.44 -22.26
CA GLU A 653 4.19 -9.76 -22.81
C GLU A 653 4.49 -10.80 -21.71
N CYS A 654 5.18 -10.41 -20.63
CA CYS A 654 5.45 -11.27 -19.46
C CYS A 654 4.22 -11.56 -18.59
N GLN A 655 3.06 -10.98 -18.92
CA GLN A 655 1.75 -11.24 -18.29
C GLN A 655 0.79 -12.06 -19.16
N LYS A 656 1.20 -12.45 -20.38
CA LYS A 656 0.42 -13.33 -21.25
C LYS A 656 0.73 -14.79 -20.93
N ASP A 657 -0.31 -15.62 -20.95
CA ASP A 657 -0.16 -17.08 -21.00
C ASP A 657 0.24 -17.46 -22.43
N LYS A 658 1.55 -17.57 -22.68
CA LYS A 658 2.16 -17.77 -24.02
C LYS A 658 2.87 -19.12 -24.18
N TYR A 659 2.70 -20.04 -23.22
CA TYR A 659 3.55 -21.24 -23.09
C TYR A 659 2.85 -22.56 -23.43
N GLY A 660 1.56 -22.51 -23.76
CA GLY A 660 0.70 -23.68 -24.05
C GLY A 660 -0.46 -23.77 -23.07
N ASP A 661 -1.53 -24.51 -23.42
CA ASP A 661 -2.56 -24.82 -22.43
C ASP A 661 -2.10 -25.94 -21.49
N ALA A 662 -2.59 -25.89 -20.26
CA ALA A 662 -2.19 -26.77 -19.17
C ALA A 662 -3.24 -26.76 -18.04
N LYS A 663 -3.29 -27.84 -17.26
CA LYS A 663 -4.11 -27.88 -16.04
C LYS A 663 -3.69 -26.74 -15.10
N LYS A 664 -4.68 -26.00 -14.58
CA LYS A 664 -4.45 -25.01 -13.53
C LYS A 664 -4.06 -25.75 -12.23
N CYS A 665 -3.01 -25.29 -11.55
CA CYS A 665 -2.71 -25.73 -10.20
C CYS A 665 -3.82 -25.30 -9.22
N GLU A 666 -4.39 -26.27 -8.52
CA GLU A 666 -5.35 -26.10 -7.43
C GLU A 666 -4.74 -26.50 -6.08
N ARG A 667 -3.78 -27.45 -6.11
CA ARG A 667 -3.06 -27.97 -4.94
C ARG A 667 -1.55 -27.82 -5.09
N LEU A 668 -0.97 -27.00 -4.21
CA LEU A 668 0.45 -26.70 -4.14
C LEU A 668 1.09 -27.31 -2.89
N GLY A 669 2.20 -28.04 -3.06
CA GLY A 669 3.14 -28.31 -1.96
C GLY A 669 4.24 -27.25 -1.91
N VAL A 670 4.70 -26.88 -0.71
CA VAL A 670 5.89 -26.04 -0.51
C VAL A 670 6.78 -26.68 0.54
N ILE A 671 8.04 -26.95 0.21
CA ILE A 671 9.01 -27.62 1.09
C ILE A 671 10.00 -26.59 1.64
N GLY A 672 10.01 -26.43 2.97
CA GLY A 672 10.78 -25.42 3.70
C GLY A 672 9.90 -24.22 4.10
N ALA A 673 9.69 -24.04 5.40
CA ALA A 673 8.93 -22.91 5.97
C ALA A 673 9.81 -21.67 6.25
N GLY A 674 10.97 -21.58 5.59
CA GLY A 674 11.84 -20.40 5.61
C GLY A 674 11.21 -19.18 4.92
N LEU A 675 11.96 -18.07 4.90
CA LEU A 675 11.52 -16.77 4.36
C LEU A 675 10.89 -16.87 2.96
N MET A 676 11.49 -17.68 2.08
CA MET A 676 11.04 -17.89 0.70
C MET A 676 9.79 -18.76 0.61
N GLY A 677 9.82 -19.99 1.15
CA GLY A 677 8.67 -20.90 1.10
C GLY A 677 7.43 -20.34 1.80
N ALA A 678 7.58 -19.68 2.95
CA ALA A 678 6.48 -18.96 3.59
C ALA A 678 5.95 -17.79 2.73
N GLY A 679 6.81 -17.14 1.94
CA GLY A 679 6.42 -16.12 0.97
C GLY A 679 5.66 -16.70 -0.24
N ILE A 680 6.14 -17.81 -0.79
CA ILE A 680 5.53 -18.57 -1.91
C ILE A 680 4.15 -19.08 -1.50
N ALA A 681 4.02 -19.64 -0.30
CA ALA A 681 2.73 -20.08 0.24
C ALA A 681 1.73 -18.90 0.36
N ASN A 682 2.16 -17.75 0.88
CA ASN A 682 1.29 -16.57 1.03
C ASN A 682 0.71 -16.06 -0.31
N VAL A 683 1.55 -15.95 -1.35
CA VAL A 683 1.10 -15.51 -2.69
C VAL A 683 0.33 -16.58 -3.47
N SER A 684 0.13 -17.76 -2.88
CA SER A 684 -0.68 -18.86 -3.45
C SER A 684 -2.03 -18.96 -2.75
N ILE A 685 -2.06 -18.91 -1.42
CA ILE A 685 -3.32 -18.91 -0.66
C ILE A 685 -4.13 -17.62 -0.88
N ASP A 686 -3.50 -16.46 -1.14
CA ASP A 686 -4.21 -15.23 -1.52
C ASP A 686 -4.78 -15.25 -2.95
N GLN A 687 -4.63 -16.38 -3.65
CA GLN A 687 -5.29 -16.75 -4.92
C GLN A 687 -6.30 -17.89 -4.76
N GLY A 688 -6.47 -18.41 -3.53
CA GLY A 688 -7.35 -19.55 -3.24
C GLY A 688 -6.78 -20.90 -3.67
N ILE A 689 -5.46 -21.05 -3.79
CA ILE A 689 -4.79 -22.33 -4.05
C ILE A 689 -4.62 -23.07 -2.71
N GLU A 690 -5.07 -24.31 -2.62
CA GLU A 690 -4.85 -25.16 -1.44
C GLU A 690 -3.35 -25.43 -1.30
N THR A 691 -2.73 -24.98 -0.21
CA THR A 691 -1.28 -24.99 -0.06
C THR A 691 -0.84 -25.76 1.18
N VAL A 692 -0.06 -26.82 0.97
CA VAL A 692 0.57 -27.62 2.03
C VAL A 692 2.00 -27.11 2.26
N LEU A 693 2.29 -26.59 3.46
CA LEU A 693 3.62 -26.07 3.83
C LEU A 693 4.32 -27.06 4.77
N ILE A 694 5.36 -27.73 4.29
CA ILE A 694 6.10 -28.76 5.02
C ILE A 694 7.44 -28.21 5.51
N ASP A 695 7.77 -28.43 6.78
CA ASP A 695 9.14 -28.28 7.28
C ASP A 695 9.52 -29.48 8.18
N THR A 696 10.82 -29.73 8.35
CA THR A 696 11.34 -30.72 9.31
C THR A 696 11.44 -30.17 10.75
N ASN A 697 11.43 -28.86 10.93
CA ASN A 697 11.66 -28.19 12.21
C ASN A 697 10.44 -27.36 12.62
N GLN A 698 9.82 -27.69 13.76
CA GLN A 698 8.62 -26.98 14.24
C GLN A 698 8.87 -25.48 14.41
N GLY A 699 10.03 -25.10 14.96
CA GLY A 699 10.39 -23.68 15.11
C GLY A 699 10.59 -22.94 13.79
N ALA A 700 10.88 -23.63 12.69
CA ALA A 700 10.88 -23.05 11.34
C ALA A 700 9.44 -22.91 10.80
N LEU A 701 8.62 -23.94 10.96
CA LEU A 701 7.20 -23.94 10.60
C LEU A 701 6.43 -22.81 11.30
N ASP A 702 6.65 -22.62 12.60
CA ASP A 702 6.07 -21.53 13.42
C ASP A 702 6.50 -20.14 12.92
N ARG A 703 7.76 -19.98 12.49
CA ARG A 703 8.25 -18.72 11.90
C ARG A 703 7.60 -18.44 10.55
N GLY A 704 7.47 -19.46 9.70
CA GLY A 704 6.79 -19.35 8.40
C GLY A 704 5.31 -18.98 8.56
N LEU A 705 4.59 -19.68 9.43
CA LEU A 705 3.20 -19.36 9.79
C LEU A 705 3.06 -17.93 10.32
N LYS A 706 3.92 -17.52 11.25
CA LYS A 706 3.93 -16.16 11.81
C LYS A 706 4.20 -15.10 10.74
N GLN A 707 5.07 -15.36 9.77
CA GLN A 707 5.30 -14.49 8.62
C GLN A 707 4.04 -14.34 7.77
N ILE A 708 3.41 -15.45 7.39
CA ILE A 708 2.19 -15.47 6.55
C ILE A 708 1.07 -14.68 7.24
N THR A 709 0.72 -15.02 8.48
CA THR A 709 -0.33 -14.34 9.25
C THR A 709 -0.03 -12.84 9.43
N THR A 710 1.22 -12.47 9.75
CA THR A 710 1.61 -11.05 9.89
C THR A 710 1.47 -10.28 8.57
N GLN A 711 1.84 -10.89 7.44
CA GLN A 711 1.68 -10.30 6.12
C GLN A 711 0.19 -10.16 5.76
N MET A 712 -0.62 -11.21 5.95
CA MET A 712 -2.07 -11.23 5.68
C MET A 712 -2.85 -10.24 6.55
N GLU A 713 -2.57 -10.15 7.85
CA GLU A 713 -3.08 -9.08 8.71
C GLU A 713 -2.71 -7.69 8.16
N GLY A 714 -1.48 -7.54 7.64
CA GLY A 714 -1.02 -6.32 6.99
C GLY A 714 -1.75 -6.00 5.69
N GLN A 715 -2.25 -7.01 4.97
CA GLN A 715 -3.10 -6.85 3.78
C GLN A 715 -4.56 -6.48 4.18
N LEU A 716 -5.10 -7.13 5.22
CA LEU A 716 -6.42 -6.85 5.81
C LEU A 716 -6.51 -5.41 6.33
N LYS A 717 -5.51 -4.95 7.09
CA LYS A 717 -5.41 -3.58 7.63
C LYS A 717 -5.30 -2.53 6.51
N LYS A 718 -4.83 -2.91 5.32
CA LYS A 718 -4.81 -2.08 4.10
C LYS A 718 -6.10 -2.18 3.27
N LYS A 719 -7.08 -2.98 3.70
CA LYS A 719 -8.34 -3.27 2.98
C LYS A 719 -8.13 -3.84 1.57
N LYS A 720 -7.15 -4.74 1.41
CA LYS A 720 -6.99 -5.52 0.16
C LYS A 720 -8.09 -6.58 -0.02
N PHE A 721 -8.58 -7.14 1.08
CA PHE A 721 -9.65 -8.14 1.15
C PHE A 721 -10.42 -7.97 2.48
N THR A 722 -11.55 -8.66 2.62
CA THR A 722 -12.43 -8.67 3.80
C THR A 722 -11.95 -9.64 4.90
N SER A 723 -12.58 -9.59 6.08
CA SER A 723 -12.28 -10.53 7.18
C SER A 723 -12.74 -11.97 6.89
N ALA A 724 -13.75 -12.15 6.04
CA ALA A 724 -14.20 -13.48 5.61
C ALA A 724 -13.21 -14.10 4.63
N GLU A 725 -12.77 -13.34 3.62
CA GLU A 725 -11.70 -13.75 2.70
C GLU A 725 -10.40 -14.05 3.43
N HIS A 726 -9.98 -13.21 4.39
CA HIS A 726 -8.81 -13.46 5.23
C HIS A 726 -8.85 -14.84 5.91
N THR A 727 -10.00 -15.20 6.49
CA THR A 727 -10.20 -16.48 7.17
C THR A 727 -10.19 -17.63 6.17
N ARG A 728 -10.85 -17.47 5.00
CA ARG A 728 -10.84 -18.45 3.91
C ARG A 728 -9.42 -18.73 3.40
N TYR A 729 -8.64 -17.69 3.08
CA TYR A 729 -7.27 -17.83 2.59
C TYR A 729 -6.36 -18.49 3.65
N LEU A 730 -6.51 -18.15 4.94
CA LEU A 730 -5.78 -18.86 6.00
C LEU A 730 -6.21 -20.34 6.13
N SER A 731 -7.48 -20.67 5.94
CA SER A 731 -7.94 -22.07 5.95
C SER A 731 -7.49 -22.88 4.72
N SER A 732 -7.03 -22.21 3.65
CA SER A 732 -6.37 -22.85 2.50
C SER A 732 -4.90 -23.22 2.76
N LEU A 733 -4.33 -22.83 3.91
CA LEU A 733 -2.96 -23.17 4.31
C LEU A 733 -2.95 -24.36 5.29
N LYS A 734 -2.30 -25.46 4.91
CA LYS A 734 -2.05 -26.61 5.80
C LYS A 734 -0.57 -26.67 6.20
N PRO A 735 -0.17 -26.21 7.40
CA PRO A 735 1.17 -26.47 7.93
C PRO A 735 1.35 -27.93 8.33
N VAL A 736 2.53 -28.48 8.09
CA VAL A 736 2.84 -29.91 8.31
C VAL A 736 4.28 -30.08 8.79
N LEU A 737 4.49 -30.92 9.81
CA LEU A 737 5.81 -31.27 10.31
C LEU A 737 6.26 -32.62 9.74
N ASN A 738 7.27 -32.62 8.87
CA ASN A 738 7.99 -33.76 8.27
C ASN A 738 7.17 -34.83 7.50
N ASP A 739 5.84 -34.82 7.54
CA ASP A 739 4.99 -35.74 6.78
C ASP A 739 4.81 -35.29 5.32
N TYR A 740 5.21 -36.16 4.39
CA TYR A 740 5.09 -35.93 2.95
C TYR A 740 3.84 -36.61 2.36
N SER A 741 3.12 -37.43 3.14
CA SER A 741 1.90 -38.14 2.72
C SER A 741 0.77 -37.20 2.28
N HIS A 742 0.84 -35.94 2.73
CA HIS A 742 -0.12 -34.89 2.39
C HIS A 742 0.08 -34.29 0.99
N LEU A 743 1.13 -34.69 0.26
CA LEU A 743 1.40 -34.28 -1.13
C LEU A 743 0.77 -35.19 -2.20
N LYS A 744 0.10 -36.28 -1.79
CA LYS A 744 -0.49 -37.30 -2.67
C LYS A 744 -1.51 -36.79 -3.70
N ASN A 745 -1.96 -35.54 -3.58
CA ASN A 745 -2.90 -34.89 -4.50
C ASN A 745 -2.38 -33.51 -4.99
N SER A 746 -1.08 -33.24 -4.90
CA SER A 746 -0.48 -31.99 -5.39
C SER A 746 -0.38 -31.98 -6.92
N ASP A 747 -0.76 -30.87 -7.55
CA ASP A 747 -0.50 -30.60 -8.98
C ASP A 747 0.95 -30.14 -9.19
N VAL A 748 1.46 -29.37 -8.23
CA VAL A 748 2.81 -28.80 -8.22
C VAL A 748 3.37 -28.90 -6.81
N VAL A 749 4.67 -29.14 -6.67
CA VAL A 749 5.43 -28.93 -5.43
C VAL A 749 6.61 -28.01 -5.70
N ILE A 750 6.81 -26.99 -4.86
CA ILE A 750 7.97 -26.08 -4.92
C ILE A 750 8.91 -26.39 -3.74
N GLU A 751 10.13 -26.78 -4.04
CA GLU A 751 11.23 -26.93 -3.09
C GLU A 751 11.88 -25.57 -2.81
N ALA A 752 12.02 -25.18 -1.55
CA ALA A 752 12.58 -23.89 -1.11
C ALA A 752 13.45 -24.05 0.17
N VAL A 753 14.31 -25.08 0.19
CA VAL A 753 15.29 -25.33 1.26
C VAL A 753 16.66 -24.72 0.94
N PHE A 754 17.68 -25.07 1.72
CA PHE A 754 19.04 -24.57 1.55
C PHE A 754 19.68 -24.98 0.22
N GLU A 755 20.65 -24.19 -0.22
CA GLU A 755 21.39 -24.37 -1.48
C GLU A 755 22.49 -25.45 -1.33
N ASP A 756 22.07 -26.68 -1.07
CA ASP A 756 22.94 -27.87 -1.05
C ASP A 756 22.38 -28.94 -1.99
N LEU A 757 23.22 -29.42 -2.92
CA LEU A 757 22.79 -30.35 -3.96
C LEU A 757 22.41 -31.72 -3.38
N GLY A 758 23.15 -32.22 -2.38
CA GLY A 758 22.89 -33.51 -1.75
C GLY A 758 21.59 -33.54 -0.93
N LEU A 759 21.24 -32.43 -0.30
CA LEU A 759 19.94 -32.22 0.35
C LEU A 759 18.81 -32.13 -0.67
N LYS A 760 18.99 -31.35 -1.75
CA LYS A 760 17.97 -31.24 -2.82
C LYS A 760 17.71 -32.60 -3.48
N HIS A 761 18.75 -33.38 -3.82
CA HIS A 761 18.60 -34.76 -4.33
C HIS A 761 17.76 -35.66 -3.43
N LYS A 762 18.04 -35.68 -2.12
CA LYS A 762 17.25 -36.45 -1.14
C LYS A 762 15.79 -36.00 -1.06
N ILE A 763 15.53 -34.70 -1.22
CA ILE A 763 14.17 -34.15 -1.24
C ILE A 763 13.45 -34.53 -2.53
N ILE A 764 14.08 -34.42 -3.71
CA ILE A 764 13.52 -34.87 -4.99
C ILE A 764 13.10 -36.34 -4.92
N GLN A 765 13.97 -37.21 -4.40
CA GLN A 765 13.67 -38.64 -4.23
C GLN A 765 12.47 -38.87 -3.29
N LYS A 766 12.45 -38.25 -2.11
CA LYS A 766 11.32 -38.34 -1.15
C LYS A 766 10.02 -37.74 -1.71
N LEU A 767 10.10 -36.74 -2.58
CA LEU A 767 8.95 -36.17 -3.28
C LEU A 767 8.38 -37.17 -4.30
N GLU A 768 9.21 -37.77 -5.15
CA GLU A 768 8.75 -38.73 -6.17
C GLU A 768 8.03 -39.95 -5.58
N GLU A 769 8.37 -40.36 -4.36
CA GLU A 769 7.68 -41.40 -3.58
C GLU A 769 6.29 -40.99 -3.05
N ASN A 770 5.99 -39.69 -3.00
CA ASN A 770 4.81 -39.13 -2.32
C ASN A 770 3.88 -38.27 -3.20
N VAL A 771 4.30 -37.91 -4.42
CA VAL A 771 3.50 -37.10 -5.38
C VAL A 771 3.00 -37.92 -6.58
N PRO A 772 1.85 -37.56 -7.19
CA PRO A 772 1.39 -38.15 -8.45
C PRO A 772 2.40 -38.03 -9.60
N GLU A 773 2.29 -38.89 -10.61
CA GLU A 773 3.16 -38.87 -11.80
C GLU A 773 3.00 -37.62 -12.67
N HIS A 774 1.83 -36.96 -12.61
CA HIS A 774 1.58 -35.69 -13.28
C HIS A 774 2.09 -34.47 -12.49
N CYS A 775 2.54 -34.65 -11.24
CA CYS A 775 2.95 -33.53 -10.40
C CYS A 775 4.25 -32.92 -10.92
N VAL A 776 4.23 -31.60 -11.18
CA VAL A 776 5.45 -30.84 -11.47
C VAL A 776 6.23 -30.64 -10.18
N ILE A 777 7.54 -30.92 -10.20
CA ILE A 777 8.42 -30.64 -9.07
C ILE A 777 9.32 -29.48 -9.46
N ALA A 778 9.04 -28.32 -8.88
CA ALA A 778 9.79 -27.09 -9.10
C ALA A 778 10.79 -26.85 -7.97
N THR A 779 11.92 -26.22 -8.29
CA THR A 779 12.92 -25.78 -7.30
C THR A 779 13.13 -24.26 -7.31
N ASN A 780 13.08 -23.65 -6.13
CA ASN A 780 13.51 -22.29 -5.84
C ASN A 780 14.99 -22.31 -5.40
N THR A 781 15.86 -22.79 -6.28
CA THR A 781 17.32 -22.57 -6.21
C THR A 781 17.66 -21.22 -6.85
N SER A 782 18.85 -20.68 -6.58
CA SER A 782 19.33 -19.39 -7.10
C SER A 782 20.63 -19.51 -7.90
N ALA A 783 21.40 -20.59 -7.73
CA ALA A 783 22.66 -20.80 -8.43
C ALA A 783 22.86 -22.20 -9.01
N LEU A 784 22.30 -23.25 -8.40
CA LEU A 784 22.53 -24.64 -8.81
C LEU A 784 21.75 -24.96 -10.11
N PRO A 785 22.41 -25.50 -11.16
CA PRO A 785 21.73 -25.86 -12.39
C PRO A 785 20.61 -26.89 -12.19
N ILE A 786 19.49 -26.68 -12.89
CA ILE A 786 18.30 -27.53 -12.84
C ILE A 786 18.61 -28.94 -13.32
N LYS A 787 19.47 -29.10 -14.34
CA LYS A 787 19.93 -30.41 -14.84
C LYS A 787 20.66 -31.21 -13.74
N ASP A 788 21.42 -30.54 -12.88
CA ASP A 788 22.22 -31.17 -11.83
C ASP A 788 21.29 -31.64 -10.70
N ILE A 789 20.27 -30.84 -10.36
CA ILE A 789 19.19 -31.23 -9.43
C ILE A 789 18.33 -32.37 -10.00
N ALA A 790 17.95 -32.27 -11.28
CA ALA A 790 17.14 -33.26 -11.99
C ALA A 790 17.85 -34.60 -12.22
N SER A 791 19.18 -34.68 -12.09
CA SER A 791 19.94 -35.94 -12.20
C SER A 791 19.52 -37.01 -11.18
N ALA A 792 18.93 -36.61 -10.05
CA ALA A 792 18.40 -37.51 -9.02
C ALA A 792 16.91 -37.88 -9.18
N SER A 793 16.24 -37.37 -10.22
CA SER A 793 14.82 -37.62 -10.53
C SER A 793 14.65 -38.79 -11.50
N LYS A 794 13.64 -39.62 -11.26
CA LYS A 794 13.15 -40.66 -12.19
C LYS A 794 12.36 -40.06 -13.36
N ARG A 795 11.84 -38.84 -13.17
CA ARG A 795 10.97 -38.08 -14.10
C ARG A 795 11.55 -36.68 -14.38
N PRO A 796 12.79 -36.56 -14.91
CA PRO A 796 13.47 -35.28 -15.09
C PRO A 796 12.68 -34.28 -15.95
N GLU A 797 11.80 -34.76 -16.83
CA GLU A 797 10.88 -33.96 -17.64
C GLU A 797 9.80 -33.23 -16.83
N ARG A 798 9.52 -33.67 -15.59
CA ARG A 798 8.68 -33.00 -14.59
C ARG A 798 9.44 -32.05 -13.67
N ILE A 799 10.77 -31.94 -13.81
CA ILE A 799 11.61 -31.03 -13.02
C ILE A 799 11.80 -29.69 -13.74
N ILE A 800 11.67 -28.59 -13.00
CA ILE A 800 11.82 -27.22 -13.51
C ILE A 800 12.34 -26.25 -12.43
N GLY A 801 13.02 -25.17 -12.83
CA GLY A 801 13.33 -24.07 -11.91
C GLY A 801 12.16 -23.09 -11.81
N MET A 802 11.82 -22.67 -10.59
CA MET A 802 10.91 -21.56 -10.32
C MET A 802 11.57 -20.64 -9.29
N HIS A 803 12.45 -19.76 -9.77
CA HIS A 803 13.24 -18.86 -8.94
C HIS A 803 12.46 -17.58 -8.63
N TYR A 804 11.97 -17.50 -7.39
CA TYR A 804 11.27 -16.34 -6.85
C TYR A 804 12.25 -15.37 -6.20
N PHE A 805 11.96 -14.07 -6.34
CA PHE A 805 12.80 -13.01 -5.78
C PHE A 805 12.31 -12.56 -4.41
N SER A 806 13.24 -12.31 -3.48
CA SER A 806 12.93 -11.91 -2.10
C SER A 806 12.75 -10.39 -1.97
N PRO A 807 11.76 -9.89 -1.21
CA PRO A 807 10.67 -10.63 -0.57
C PRO A 807 9.56 -11.00 -1.56
N VAL A 808 9.11 -12.26 -1.52
CA VAL A 808 8.14 -12.83 -2.48
C VAL A 808 6.79 -12.09 -2.49
N ASP A 809 6.40 -11.44 -1.38
CA ASP A 809 5.17 -10.63 -1.25
C ASP A 809 5.23 -9.27 -1.98
N LYS A 810 6.38 -8.90 -2.56
CA LYS A 810 6.67 -7.58 -3.16
C LYS A 810 7.28 -7.68 -4.55
N MET A 811 8.23 -8.60 -4.75
CA MET A 811 8.91 -8.75 -6.02
C MET A 811 7.98 -9.36 -7.06
N GLN A 812 8.00 -8.78 -8.26
CA GLN A 812 7.04 -9.13 -9.31
C GLN A 812 7.59 -10.20 -10.25
N LEU A 813 8.91 -10.28 -10.43
CA LEU A 813 9.55 -11.30 -11.25
C LEU A 813 9.39 -12.71 -10.66
N LEU A 814 9.25 -13.68 -11.56
CA LEU A 814 9.53 -15.10 -11.38
C LEU A 814 10.34 -15.55 -12.60
N GLU A 815 11.56 -16.02 -12.36
CA GLU A 815 12.45 -16.58 -13.37
C GLU A 815 12.18 -18.08 -13.44
N ILE A 816 11.70 -18.57 -14.59
CA ILE A 816 11.42 -20.00 -14.80
C ILE A 816 12.54 -20.61 -15.64
N ILE A 817 13.19 -21.63 -15.11
CA ILE A 817 14.41 -22.19 -15.69
C ILE A 817 14.12 -23.56 -16.29
N THR A 818 14.42 -23.72 -17.58
CA THR A 818 14.19 -24.94 -18.35
C THR A 818 15.50 -25.68 -18.61
N SER A 819 15.55 -26.95 -18.19
CA SER A 819 16.62 -27.87 -18.59
C SER A 819 16.30 -28.51 -19.94
N GLU A 820 17.28 -29.13 -20.59
CA GLU A 820 17.10 -29.84 -21.87
C GLU A 820 16.02 -30.94 -21.81
N LYS A 821 15.76 -31.52 -20.63
CA LYS A 821 14.75 -32.56 -20.43
C LYS A 821 13.38 -32.02 -20.03
N THR A 822 13.30 -30.78 -19.50
CA THR A 822 12.06 -30.20 -18.96
C THR A 822 10.99 -30.11 -20.04
N SER A 823 9.82 -30.74 -19.82
CA SER A 823 8.78 -30.80 -20.86
C SER A 823 8.06 -29.46 -21.08
N LYS A 824 7.48 -29.27 -22.28
CA LYS A 824 6.65 -28.09 -22.59
C LYS A 824 5.41 -28.00 -21.69
N GLU A 825 4.81 -29.13 -21.31
CA GLU A 825 3.68 -29.17 -20.37
C GLU A 825 4.12 -28.70 -18.97
N THR A 826 5.29 -29.16 -18.50
CA THR A 826 5.89 -28.77 -17.22
C THR A 826 6.14 -27.25 -17.17
N LEU A 827 6.64 -26.67 -18.27
CA LEU A 827 6.78 -25.23 -18.45
C LEU A 827 5.42 -24.50 -18.41
N ALA A 828 4.42 -24.98 -19.14
CA ALA A 828 3.10 -24.38 -19.18
C ALA A 828 2.42 -24.38 -17.79
N VAL A 829 2.46 -25.51 -17.06
CA VAL A 829 1.94 -25.60 -15.67
C VAL A 829 2.64 -24.60 -14.74
N ALA A 830 3.98 -24.53 -14.78
CA ALA A 830 4.76 -23.61 -13.94
C ALA A 830 4.47 -22.14 -14.26
N ALA A 831 4.40 -21.77 -15.53
CA ALA A 831 4.05 -20.42 -15.97
C ALA A 831 2.63 -20.04 -15.56
N LYS A 832 1.66 -20.95 -15.71
CA LYS A 832 0.25 -20.74 -15.36
C LYS A 832 0.04 -20.57 -13.84
N LEU A 833 0.80 -21.30 -13.02
CA LEU A 833 0.89 -21.07 -11.57
C LEU A 833 1.48 -19.68 -11.25
N GLY A 834 2.59 -19.31 -11.88
CA GLY A 834 3.22 -18.00 -11.67
C GLY A 834 2.31 -16.81 -12.07
N LEU A 835 1.60 -16.93 -13.20
CA LEU A 835 0.61 -15.94 -13.65
C LEU A 835 -0.57 -15.85 -12.69
N ALA A 836 -1.05 -16.96 -12.14
CA ALA A 836 -2.09 -16.97 -11.10
C ALA A 836 -1.62 -16.23 -9.82
N GLN A 837 -0.38 -16.46 -9.39
CA GLN A 837 0.32 -15.73 -8.32
C GLN A 837 0.65 -14.26 -8.68
N LYS A 838 0.20 -13.76 -9.85
CA LYS A 838 0.39 -12.40 -10.37
C LYS A 838 1.85 -11.99 -10.57
N LYS A 839 2.72 -12.97 -10.90
CA LYS A 839 4.12 -12.73 -11.26
C LYS A 839 4.26 -12.31 -12.73
N LEU A 840 5.41 -11.73 -13.05
CA LEU A 840 5.91 -11.51 -14.41
C LEU A 840 6.80 -12.71 -14.75
N ILE A 841 6.46 -13.44 -15.82
CA ILE A 841 7.15 -14.68 -16.17
C ILE A 841 8.21 -14.42 -17.23
N VAL A 842 9.47 -14.56 -16.83
CA VAL A 842 10.61 -14.65 -17.75
C VAL A 842 11.10 -16.09 -17.76
N VAL A 843 11.20 -16.70 -18.94
CA VAL A 843 11.71 -18.05 -19.12
C VAL A 843 13.15 -17.98 -19.60
N VAL A 844 14.01 -18.80 -19.00
CA VAL A 844 15.43 -18.90 -19.32
C VAL A 844 15.86 -20.36 -19.48
N LYS A 845 16.97 -20.59 -20.18
CA LYS A 845 17.64 -21.90 -20.18
C LYS A 845 18.44 -22.11 -18.90
N ASP A 846 18.67 -23.37 -18.58
CA ASP A 846 19.50 -23.78 -17.45
C ASP A 846 20.99 -23.47 -17.66
N CYS A 847 21.56 -22.63 -16.79
CA CYS A 847 22.99 -22.38 -16.69
C CYS A 847 23.37 -21.95 -15.26
N PRO A 848 24.66 -22.02 -14.86
CA PRO A 848 25.12 -21.55 -13.55
C PRO A 848 24.67 -20.10 -13.24
N GLY A 849 23.85 -19.92 -12.20
CA GLY A 849 23.29 -18.60 -11.84
C GLY A 849 22.20 -18.05 -12.76
N PHE A 850 21.69 -18.85 -13.71
CA PHE A 850 20.60 -18.49 -14.63
C PHE A 850 20.86 -17.18 -15.37
N PHE A 851 19.87 -16.30 -15.55
CA PHE A 851 20.12 -14.95 -16.04
C PHE A 851 20.41 -13.99 -14.88
N VAL A 852 19.54 -13.93 -13.88
CA VAL A 852 19.58 -12.84 -12.89
C VAL A 852 20.79 -12.90 -11.96
N VAL A 853 21.09 -14.06 -11.38
CA VAL A 853 22.17 -14.20 -10.39
C VAL A 853 23.54 -14.18 -11.08
N ARG A 854 23.61 -14.73 -12.29
CA ARG A 854 24.76 -14.62 -13.19
C ARG A 854 25.12 -13.16 -13.50
N CYS A 855 24.14 -12.32 -13.85
CA CYS A 855 24.38 -10.90 -14.15
C CYS A 855 24.70 -10.07 -12.89
N ILE A 856 24.08 -10.37 -11.74
CA ILE A 856 24.31 -9.61 -10.49
C ILE A 856 25.68 -9.88 -9.85
N SER A 857 26.24 -11.09 -10.01
CA SER A 857 27.51 -11.50 -9.40
C SER A 857 28.70 -10.59 -9.75
N PRO A 858 29.05 -10.34 -11.03
CA PRO A 858 30.18 -9.46 -11.36
C PRO A 858 29.96 -8.02 -10.88
N MET A 859 28.72 -7.54 -10.85
CA MET A 859 28.37 -6.20 -10.36
C MET A 859 28.65 -6.07 -8.85
N LEU A 860 28.25 -7.05 -8.04
CA LEU A 860 28.54 -7.06 -6.60
C LEU A 860 30.04 -7.29 -6.33
N SER A 861 30.70 -8.13 -7.11
CA SER A 861 32.16 -8.32 -7.00
C SER A 861 32.95 -7.05 -7.35
N GLU A 862 32.48 -6.23 -8.29
CA GLU A 862 33.08 -4.92 -8.58
C GLU A 862 32.86 -3.91 -7.43
N VAL A 863 31.69 -3.96 -6.79
CA VAL A 863 31.41 -3.13 -5.61
C VAL A 863 32.32 -3.50 -4.44
N MET A 864 32.61 -4.80 -4.22
CA MET A 864 33.61 -5.22 -3.23
C MET A 864 35.02 -4.70 -3.56
N ARG A 865 35.39 -4.65 -4.85
CA ARG A 865 36.66 -4.02 -5.28
C ARG A 865 36.69 -2.52 -4.99
N LEU A 866 35.59 -1.80 -5.26
CA LEU A 866 35.50 -0.36 -4.94
C LEU A 866 35.67 -0.07 -3.44
N LEU A 867 35.18 -0.95 -2.56
CA LEU A 867 35.40 -0.83 -1.11
C LEU A 867 36.89 -1.05 -0.73
N GLN A 868 37.59 -1.96 -1.40
CA GLN A 868 39.04 -2.12 -1.22
C GLN A 868 39.83 -0.92 -1.75
N GLU A 869 39.41 -0.35 -2.88
CA GLU A 869 39.96 0.88 -3.48
C GLU A 869 39.68 2.16 -2.66
N GLY A 870 39.02 2.04 -1.49
CA GLY A 870 38.90 3.09 -0.49
C GLY A 870 37.56 3.81 -0.44
N LEU A 871 36.55 3.43 -1.24
CA LEU A 871 35.20 3.99 -1.07
C LEU A 871 34.61 3.51 0.25
N THR A 872 34.02 4.42 1.02
CA THR A 872 33.19 4.00 2.17
C THR A 872 31.94 3.26 1.66
N PRO A 873 31.36 2.34 2.45
CA PRO A 873 30.08 1.72 2.10
C PRO A 873 28.98 2.75 1.78
N THR A 874 28.95 3.85 2.52
CA THR A 874 28.04 4.98 2.31
C THR A 874 28.24 5.68 0.96
N GLU A 875 29.45 5.72 0.41
CA GLU A 875 29.73 6.29 -0.91
C GLU A 875 29.41 5.30 -2.02
N ALA A 876 29.74 4.01 -1.86
CA ALA A 876 29.34 2.96 -2.79
C ALA A 876 27.80 2.87 -2.93
N ASP A 877 27.07 2.94 -1.80
CA ASP A 877 25.62 3.13 -1.77
C ASP A 877 25.22 4.42 -2.52
N LYS A 878 25.84 5.56 -2.21
CA LYS A 878 25.47 6.87 -2.77
C LYS A 878 25.62 6.91 -4.29
N ILE A 879 26.75 6.48 -4.86
CA ILE A 879 26.97 6.54 -6.31
C ILE A 879 26.03 5.61 -7.07
N THR A 880 25.68 4.45 -6.51
CA THR A 880 24.76 3.49 -7.14
C THR A 880 23.30 3.94 -7.05
N ASN A 881 22.87 4.52 -5.92
CA ASN A 881 21.56 5.18 -5.81
C ASN A 881 21.47 6.41 -6.76
N GLN A 882 22.54 7.20 -6.90
CA GLN A 882 22.58 8.33 -7.84
C GLN A 882 22.48 7.88 -9.31
N PHE A 883 23.13 6.77 -9.69
CA PHE A 883 22.94 6.15 -11.01
C PHE A 883 21.51 5.63 -11.23
N GLY A 884 20.76 5.39 -10.14
CA GLY A 884 19.32 5.15 -10.18
C GLY A 884 18.85 3.82 -9.61
N PHE A 885 19.73 3.02 -9.01
CA PHE A 885 19.32 1.78 -8.35
C PHE A 885 18.46 2.09 -7.10
N PRO A 886 17.43 1.29 -6.79
CA PRO A 886 16.50 1.55 -5.68
C PRO A 886 17.09 1.18 -4.30
N VAL A 887 18.18 0.42 -4.30
CA VAL A 887 18.96 0.01 -3.13
C VAL A 887 20.43 0.18 -3.50
N GLY A 888 21.23 0.79 -2.62
CA GLY A 888 22.66 0.92 -2.84
C GLY A 888 23.37 -0.43 -2.74
N MET A 889 24.41 -0.65 -3.55
CA MET A 889 24.92 -2.01 -3.75
C MET A 889 25.62 -2.64 -2.53
N ALA A 890 26.22 -1.83 -1.65
CA ALA A 890 26.74 -2.32 -0.37
C ALA A 890 25.59 -2.80 0.53
N THR A 891 24.45 -2.08 0.53
CA THR A 891 23.23 -2.55 1.21
C THR A 891 22.67 -3.81 0.57
N LEU A 892 22.69 -3.91 -0.77
CA LEU A 892 22.12 -5.06 -1.48
C LEU A 892 22.91 -6.35 -1.16
N ALA A 893 24.24 -6.28 -1.06
CA ALA A 893 25.07 -7.38 -0.59
C ALA A 893 24.69 -7.85 0.83
N ASP A 894 24.43 -6.91 1.75
CA ASP A 894 23.95 -7.23 3.11
C ASP A 894 22.50 -7.75 3.13
N GLU A 895 21.62 -7.35 2.20
CA GLU A 895 20.24 -7.84 2.12
C GLU A 895 20.13 -9.24 1.48
N VAL A 896 21.04 -9.60 0.58
CA VAL A 896 21.25 -10.98 0.11
C VAL A 896 21.92 -11.83 1.20
N GLY A 897 22.91 -11.26 1.88
CA GLY A 897 23.71 -11.90 2.93
C GLY A 897 25.08 -12.33 2.41
N LEU A 898 26.15 -11.87 3.07
CA LEU A 898 27.54 -11.98 2.60
C LEU A 898 28.04 -13.43 2.48
N ASP A 899 27.49 -14.36 3.27
CA ASP A 899 27.76 -15.80 3.23
C ASP A 899 27.10 -16.51 2.04
N VAL A 900 25.93 -16.02 1.60
CA VAL A 900 25.33 -16.46 0.33
C VAL A 900 26.12 -15.88 -0.84
N GLY A 901 26.56 -14.60 -0.71
CA GLY A 901 27.43 -13.93 -1.67
C GLY A 901 28.74 -14.69 -1.91
N ASP A 902 29.46 -15.10 -0.86
CA ASP A 902 30.70 -15.88 -0.98
C ASP A 902 30.48 -17.24 -1.63
N HIS A 903 29.45 -17.98 -1.22
CA HIS A 903 29.13 -19.29 -1.80
C HIS A 903 28.83 -19.18 -3.30
N VAL A 904 27.94 -18.25 -3.68
CA VAL A 904 27.56 -18.02 -5.09
C VAL A 904 28.73 -17.47 -5.91
N ALA A 905 29.52 -16.55 -5.38
CA ALA A 905 30.71 -16.04 -6.07
C ALA A 905 31.77 -17.13 -6.26
N SER A 906 31.99 -18.00 -5.28
CA SER A 906 32.89 -19.16 -5.38
C SER A 906 32.40 -20.16 -6.43
N PHE A 907 31.10 -20.44 -6.47
CA PHE A 907 30.47 -21.31 -7.47
C PHE A 907 30.58 -20.75 -8.88
N LEU A 908 30.14 -19.50 -9.11
CA LEU A 908 30.18 -18.86 -10.42
C LEU A 908 31.62 -18.59 -10.90
N SER A 909 32.55 -18.28 -10.01
CA SER A 909 33.99 -18.16 -10.33
C SER A 909 34.57 -19.46 -10.90
N LYS A 910 34.14 -20.62 -10.37
CA LYS A 910 34.54 -21.94 -10.89
C LYS A 910 33.86 -22.29 -12.22
N ALA A 911 32.60 -21.87 -12.39
CA ALA A 911 31.79 -22.24 -13.56
C ALA A 911 31.94 -21.30 -14.78
N LEU A 912 32.19 -20.01 -14.55
CA LEU A 912 32.27 -18.95 -15.57
C LEU A 912 33.66 -18.26 -15.62
N GLY A 913 34.58 -18.68 -14.75
CA GLY A 913 35.98 -18.24 -14.76
C GLY A 913 36.21 -16.81 -14.22
N PRO A 914 37.38 -16.20 -14.51
CA PRO A 914 37.80 -14.96 -13.88
C PRO A 914 36.97 -13.72 -14.27
N ARG A 915 36.13 -13.80 -15.31
CA ARG A 915 35.30 -12.67 -15.78
C ARG A 915 34.25 -12.23 -14.76
N VAL A 916 33.84 -13.11 -13.85
CA VAL A 916 32.87 -12.78 -12.78
C VAL A 916 33.53 -12.36 -11.45
N GLN A 917 34.85 -12.49 -11.31
CA GLN A 917 35.60 -12.10 -10.10
C GLN A 917 35.77 -10.58 -9.99
N GLY A 918 36.15 -10.05 -8.82
CA GLY A 918 36.32 -8.61 -8.63
C GLY A 918 37.17 -8.28 -7.42
N GLY A 919 36.53 -7.99 -6.28
CA GLY A 919 37.18 -7.87 -4.99
C GLY A 919 37.68 -9.21 -4.42
N SER A 920 38.44 -9.14 -3.34
CA SER A 920 39.02 -10.28 -2.62
C SER A 920 37.95 -11.19 -2.03
N SER A 921 37.94 -12.47 -2.44
CA SER A 921 37.11 -13.50 -1.81
C SER A 921 37.50 -13.73 -0.35
N GLN A 922 38.80 -13.67 -0.02
CA GLN A 922 39.28 -13.83 1.35
C GLN A 922 38.73 -12.73 2.28
N MET A 923 38.64 -11.49 1.79
CA MET A 923 38.02 -10.38 2.55
C MET A 923 36.56 -10.66 2.91
N LEU A 924 35.80 -11.25 1.97
CA LEU A 924 34.41 -11.62 2.19
C LEU A 924 34.28 -12.81 3.17
N GLN A 925 35.18 -13.79 3.06
CA GLN A 925 35.26 -14.94 3.97
C GLN A 925 35.61 -14.51 5.39
N ASP A 926 36.58 -13.60 5.57
CA ASP A 926 36.92 -13.01 6.86
C ASP A 926 35.71 -12.30 7.51
N MET A 927 34.90 -11.57 6.73
CA MET A 927 33.65 -10.97 7.23
C MET A 927 32.64 -12.04 7.67
N VAL A 928 32.44 -13.07 6.88
CA VAL A 928 31.51 -14.18 7.16
C VAL A 928 31.93 -14.97 8.41
N GLN A 929 33.23 -15.19 8.59
CA GLN A 929 33.83 -15.82 9.77
C GLN A 929 33.70 -14.94 11.02
N ALA A 930 33.85 -13.62 10.89
CA ALA A 930 33.57 -12.64 11.94
C ALA A 930 32.08 -12.50 12.30
N GLY A 931 31.20 -13.29 11.68
CA GLY A 931 29.75 -13.28 11.92
C GLY A 931 28.99 -12.20 11.14
N PHE A 932 29.66 -11.43 10.28
CA PHE A 932 29.05 -10.39 9.46
C PHE A 932 28.40 -11.02 8.22
N LYS A 933 27.18 -11.55 8.39
CA LYS A 933 26.38 -12.22 7.35
C LYS A 933 25.26 -11.33 6.79
N GLY A 934 25.36 -10.02 7.01
CA GLY A 934 24.39 -9.03 6.53
C GLY A 934 23.16 -8.88 7.43
N ARG A 935 22.06 -8.47 6.82
CA ARG A 935 20.81 -8.11 7.51
C ARG A 935 20.18 -9.27 8.29
N LYS A 936 20.45 -10.52 7.91
CA LYS A 936 19.92 -11.73 8.59
C LYS A 936 20.62 -12.08 9.91
N SER A 937 21.89 -11.72 10.08
CA SER A 937 22.61 -11.73 11.37
C SER A 937 22.44 -10.43 12.15
N GLY A 938 21.89 -9.39 11.52
CA GLY A 938 21.79 -8.04 12.09
C GLY A 938 23.07 -7.21 11.95
N ALA A 939 24.13 -7.77 11.36
CA ALA A 939 25.40 -7.10 11.09
C ALA A 939 26.07 -7.69 9.84
N GLY A 940 26.60 -6.81 9.00
CA GLY A 940 27.28 -7.07 7.73
C GLY A 940 28.33 -6.00 7.46
N ILE A 941 28.32 -5.43 6.26
CA ILE A 941 28.97 -4.13 5.95
C ILE A 941 28.34 -3.01 6.81
N TYR A 942 27.05 -3.12 7.12
CA TYR A 942 26.31 -2.27 8.05
C TYR A 942 25.88 -3.02 9.31
N ASP A 943 25.82 -2.31 10.45
CA ASP A 943 25.07 -2.74 11.62
C ASP A 943 23.59 -2.33 11.46
N TYR A 944 22.69 -3.29 11.63
CA TYR A 944 21.23 -3.13 11.52
C TYR A 944 20.51 -3.10 12.88
N ASN A 945 21.23 -3.31 13.99
CA ASN A 945 20.74 -3.14 15.36
C ASN A 945 21.48 -2.02 16.15
N PRO A 946 21.80 -0.86 15.55
CA PRO A 946 22.68 0.12 16.19
C PRO A 946 22.09 0.70 17.48
N GLN A 947 22.87 0.61 18.55
CA GLN A 947 22.58 1.36 19.78
C GLN A 947 22.75 2.85 19.50
N SER A 948 21.67 3.63 19.63
CA SER A 948 21.73 5.06 19.37
C SER A 948 22.62 5.78 20.38
N THR A 949 23.76 6.29 19.92
CA THR A 949 24.67 7.12 20.71
C THR A 949 24.08 8.49 21.05
N ASN A 950 23.24 9.04 20.15
CA ASN A 950 22.60 10.36 20.31
C ASN A 950 21.77 10.46 21.61
N PRO A 951 22.11 11.38 22.54
CA PRO A 951 21.41 11.52 23.82
C PRO A 951 19.91 11.80 23.68
N LEU A 952 19.51 12.66 22.72
CA LEU A 952 18.09 13.01 22.52
C LEU A 952 17.26 11.75 22.23
N VAL A 953 17.79 10.86 21.39
CA VAL A 953 17.12 9.58 21.05
C VAL A 953 17.09 8.63 22.25
N LYS A 954 18.14 8.61 23.10
CA LYS A 954 18.10 7.87 24.38
C LYS A 954 17.03 8.41 25.32
N PHE A 955 16.81 9.73 25.34
CA PHE A 955 15.71 10.39 26.04
C PHE A 955 14.35 10.36 25.30
N GLY A 956 14.21 9.52 24.25
CA GLY A 956 12.96 9.32 23.51
C GLY A 956 12.61 10.41 22.48
N ILE A 957 13.47 11.41 22.30
CA ILE A 957 13.31 12.52 21.35
C ILE A 957 14.02 12.17 20.04
N GLY A 958 13.24 11.64 19.09
CA GLY A 958 13.71 11.30 17.74
C GLY A 958 13.55 9.82 17.41
N LYS A 959 14.42 9.30 16.54
CA LYS A 959 14.49 7.88 16.17
C LYS A 959 15.95 7.48 15.94
N ALA A 960 16.31 6.28 16.38
CA ALA A 960 17.61 5.69 16.07
C ALA A 960 17.79 5.54 14.54
N PRO A 961 19.03 5.61 14.02
CA PRO A 961 19.32 5.23 12.65
C PRO A 961 18.91 3.76 12.42
N LYS A 962 18.41 3.44 11.23
CA LYS A 962 17.99 2.07 10.88
C LYS A 962 19.14 1.16 10.44
N LYS A 963 20.26 1.76 10.08
CA LYS A 963 21.55 1.12 9.81
C LYS A 963 22.67 2.15 10.06
N VAL A 964 23.86 1.69 10.43
CA VAL A 964 25.11 2.48 10.44
C VAL A 964 26.23 1.64 9.84
N VAL A 965 27.35 2.24 9.44
CA VAL A 965 28.52 1.47 8.97
C VAL A 965 29.05 0.60 10.12
N ASN A 966 29.39 -0.66 9.83
CA ASN A 966 30.00 -1.55 10.82
C ASN A 966 31.51 -1.30 10.88
N GLU A 967 31.99 -0.59 11.90
CA GLU A 967 33.41 -0.27 12.06
C GLU A 967 34.31 -1.52 12.06
N LYS A 968 33.84 -2.66 12.60
CA LYS A 968 34.58 -3.92 12.56
C LYS A 968 34.66 -4.54 11.17
N ALA A 969 33.66 -4.31 10.31
CA ALA A 969 33.77 -4.66 8.90
C ALA A 969 34.75 -3.71 8.18
N VAL A 970 34.82 -2.43 8.58
CA VAL A 970 35.81 -1.47 8.06
C VAL A 970 37.24 -1.83 8.49
N GLU A 971 37.45 -2.35 9.70
CA GLU A 971 38.72 -2.95 10.14
C GLU A 971 39.13 -4.13 9.25
N ILE A 972 38.18 -4.98 8.84
CA ILE A 972 38.43 -6.06 7.87
C ILE A 972 38.75 -5.49 6.49
N LEU A 973 37.97 -4.54 5.96
CA LEU A 973 38.24 -3.88 4.66
C LEU A 973 39.65 -3.30 4.60
N LYS A 974 40.10 -2.61 5.66
CA LYS A 974 41.44 -1.99 5.75
C LYS A 974 42.59 -2.99 5.63
N ARG A 975 42.41 -4.26 6.04
CA ARG A 975 43.43 -5.32 5.86
C ARG A 975 43.59 -5.76 4.39
N TYR A 976 42.63 -5.42 3.53
CA TYR A 976 42.60 -5.78 2.11
C TYR A 976 42.52 -4.55 1.20
N SER A 977 42.86 -3.35 1.68
CA SER A 977 42.83 -2.12 0.88
C SER A 977 43.80 -2.17 -0.30
N LEU A 978 43.38 -1.55 -1.40
CA LEU A 978 44.12 -1.42 -2.66
C LEU A 978 44.25 0.06 -3.03
N THR A 979 45.32 0.44 -3.73
CA THR A 979 45.43 1.79 -4.30
C THR A 979 44.59 1.86 -5.57
N PRO A 980 43.62 2.80 -5.70
CA PRO A 980 42.85 2.97 -6.92
C PRO A 980 43.76 3.44 -8.08
N PRO A 981 43.76 2.75 -9.24
CA PRO A 981 44.62 3.11 -10.36
C PRO A 981 44.21 4.44 -11.01
N SER A 982 45.19 5.17 -11.53
CA SER A 982 44.95 6.46 -12.19
C SER A 982 44.05 6.31 -13.43
N GLY A 983 43.17 7.29 -13.63
CA GLY A 983 42.27 7.35 -14.79
C GLY A 983 40.95 6.58 -14.67
N ALA A 984 40.73 5.70 -13.68
CA ALA A 984 39.49 4.93 -13.51
C ALA A 984 38.68 5.27 -12.23
N SER A 985 39.03 6.38 -11.57
CA SER A 985 38.54 6.75 -10.22
C SER A 985 37.54 7.91 -10.20
N SER A 986 37.03 8.35 -11.36
CA SER A 986 35.95 9.35 -11.41
C SER A 986 34.61 8.72 -11.01
N VAL A 987 33.65 9.53 -10.54
CA VAL A 987 32.31 9.01 -10.17
C VAL A 987 31.58 8.37 -11.36
N GLU A 988 31.73 8.92 -12.57
CA GLU A 988 31.20 8.28 -13.79
C GLU A 988 31.90 6.94 -14.05
N ASP A 989 33.23 6.86 -13.89
CA ASP A 989 33.96 5.61 -14.11
C ASP A 989 33.62 4.54 -13.05
N GLN A 990 33.46 4.92 -11.78
CA GLN A 990 33.04 4.01 -10.71
C GLN A 990 31.61 3.47 -10.95
N GLN A 991 30.68 4.33 -11.37
CA GLN A 991 29.33 3.91 -11.76
C GLN A 991 29.37 2.98 -12.99
N LEU A 992 30.12 3.35 -14.03
CA LEU A 992 30.20 2.58 -15.27
C LEU A 992 30.92 1.24 -15.09
N ARG A 993 31.96 1.14 -14.24
CA ARG A 993 32.60 -0.15 -13.90
C ARG A 993 31.58 -1.14 -13.32
N VAL A 994 30.74 -0.69 -12.41
CA VAL A 994 29.67 -1.52 -11.80
C VAL A 994 28.62 -1.90 -12.84
N VAL A 995 28.15 -0.94 -13.65
CA VAL A 995 27.04 -1.14 -14.60
C VAL A 995 27.46 -1.92 -15.85
N CYS A 996 28.63 -1.63 -16.44
CA CYS A 996 29.06 -2.26 -17.69
C CYS A 996 29.28 -3.76 -17.54
N ARG A 997 29.73 -4.23 -16.37
CA ARG A 997 29.92 -5.65 -16.08
C ARG A 997 28.59 -6.41 -15.97
N PHE A 998 27.55 -5.78 -15.40
CA PHE A 998 26.18 -6.31 -15.45
C PHE A 998 25.65 -6.38 -16.89
N VAL A 999 25.79 -5.28 -17.64
CA VAL A 999 25.27 -5.15 -19.01
C VAL A 999 25.97 -6.14 -19.96
N ASN A 1000 27.29 -6.32 -19.84
CA ASN A 1000 28.06 -7.24 -20.68
C ASN A 1000 27.63 -8.70 -20.43
N GLU A 1001 27.54 -9.15 -19.18
CA GLU A 1001 27.10 -10.51 -18.86
C GLU A 1001 25.63 -10.75 -19.27
N ALA A 1002 24.77 -9.73 -19.21
CA ALA A 1002 23.41 -9.80 -19.74
C ALA A 1002 23.38 -9.99 -21.27
N ILE A 1003 24.26 -9.29 -22.02
CA ILE A 1003 24.38 -9.47 -23.48
C ILE A 1003 24.98 -10.83 -23.81
N ILE A 1004 25.95 -11.33 -23.04
CA ILE A 1004 26.46 -12.70 -23.16
C ILE A 1004 25.33 -13.73 -22.95
N CYS A 1005 24.40 -13.49 -22.01
CA CYS A 1005 23.22 -14.35 -21.85
C CYS A 1005 22.26 -14.33 -23.05
N LEU A 1006 22.27 -13.28 -23.88
CA LEU A 1006 21.53 -13.26 -25.16
C LEU A 1006 22.32 -13.97 -26.28
N GLU A 1007 23.65 -13.77 -26.31
CA GLU A 1007 24.59 -14.39 -27.26
C GLU A 1007 24.65 -15.91 -27.11
N GLU A 1008 24.72 -16.42 -25.87
CA GLU A 1008 24.57 -17.85 -25.53
C GLU A 1008 23.10 -18.34 -25.64
N GLY A 1009 22.15 -17.45 -25.91
CA GLY A 1009 20.72 -17.75 -26.04
C GLY A 1009 20.09 -18.31 -24.76
N ILE A 1010 20.56 -17.89 -23.58
CA ILE A 1010 19.97 -18.21 -22.27
C ILE A 1010 18.61 -17.51 -22.10
N ILE A 1011 18.49 -16.28 -22.59
CA ILE A 1011 17.22 -15.55 -22.75
C ILE A 1011 16.78 -15.55 -24.21
N SER A 1012 15.46 -15.54 -24.45
CA SER A 1012 14.88 -15.55 -25.81
C SER A 1012 14.92 -14.19 -26.52
N ALA A 1013 14.83 -13.08 -25.79
CA ALA A 1013 14.82 -11.73 -26.36
C ALA A 1013 15.40 -10.68 -25.40
N PRO A 1014 15.91 -9.54 -25.91
CA PRO A 1014 16.32 -8.39 -25.09
C PRO A 1014 15.27 -7.95 -24.06
N SER A 1015 13.98 -8.03 -24.43
CA SER A 1015 12.86 -7.67 -23.55
C SER A 1015 12.70 -8.58 -22.34
N ASP A 1016 13.03 -9.87 -22.46
CA ASP A 1016 12.96 -10.80 -21.34
C ASP A 1016 14.05 -10.46 -20.31
N GLY A 1017 15.27 -10.18 -20.78
CA GLY A 1017 16.40 -9.77 -19.95
C GLY A 1017 16.26 -8.35 -19.34
N ASP A 1018 15.66 -7.41 -20.07
CA ASP A 1018 15.34 -6.07 -19.55
C ASP A 1018 14.30 -6.16 -18.42
N ILE A 1019 13.24 -6.95 -18.59
CA ILE A 1019 12.22 -7.17 -17.55
C ILE A 1019 12.80 -7.90 -16.35
N ALA A 1020 13.61 -8.95 -16.55
CA ALA A 1020 14.27 -9.65 -15.46
C ALA A 1020 15.22 -8.75 -14.66
N SER A 1021 15.99 -7.90 -15.34
CA SER A 1021 16.90 -6.94 -14.70
C SER A 1021 16.16 -5.88 -13.89
N VAL A 1022 15.10 -5.30 -14.44
CA VAL A 1022 14.36 -4.21 -13.78
C VAL A 1022 13.45 -4.71 -12.65
N PHE A 1023 12.78 -5.86 -12.81
CA PHE A 1023 11.82 -6.38 -11.83
C PHE A 1023 12.38 -7.45 -10.87
N GLY A 1024 13.61 -7.94 -11.10
CA GLY A 1024 14.36 -8.82 -10.20
C GLY A 1024 15.46 -8.09 -9.43
N VAL A 1025 16.40 -7.44 -10.14
CA VAL A 1025 17.56 -6.75 -9.52
C VAL A 1025 17.24 -5.30 -9.13
N GLY A 1026 16.29 -4.66 -9.82
CA GLY A 1026 16.06 -3.22 -9.70
C GLY A 1026 17.01 -2.40 -10.56
N PHE A 1027 17.43 -2.90 -11.73
CA PHE A 1027 18.14 -2.10 -12.73
C PHE A 1027 17.33 -0.81 -13.03
N PRO A 1028 17.94 0.38 -13.19
CA PRO A 1028 17.20 1.64 -13.16
C PRO A 1028 16.11 1.73 -14.25
N PRO A 1029 14.80 1.83 -13.91
CA PRO A 1029 13.72 1.78 -14.89
C PRO A 1029 13.78 2.85 -15.99
N PHE A 1030 14.31 4.03 -15.70
CA PHE A 1030 14.44 5.12 -16.70
C PHE A 1030 15.52 4.87 -17.76
N TRP A 1031 16.41 3.88 -17.56
CA TRP A 1031 17.29 3.35 -18.61
C TRP A 1031 16.65 2.19 -19.39
N GLY A 1032 15.58 1.58 -18.85
CA GLY A 1032 14.77 0.57 -19.53
C GLY A 1032 15.26 -0.87 -19.39
N GLY A 1033 16.34 -1.12 -18.65
CA GLY A 1033 17.05 -2.40 -18.59
C GLY A 1033 18.42 -2.35 -19.31
N PRO A 1034 19.28 -3.37 -19.18
CA PRO A 1034 20.62 -3.40 -19.77
C PRO A 1034 20.65 -3.25 -21.30
N PHE A 1035 19.72 -3.85 -22.05
CA PHE A 1035 19.71 -3.77 -23.51
C PHE A 1035 19.22 -2.40 -23.97
N ARG A 1036 18.13 -1.90 -23.36
CA ARG A 1036 17.64 -0.55 -23.62
C ARG A 1036 18.65 0.53 -23.20
N PHE A 1037 19.44 0.29 -22.16
CA PHE A 1037 20.54 1.15 -21.75
C PHE A 1037 21.58 1.31 -22.87
N VAL A 1038 22.01 0.21 -23.51
CA VAL A 1038 22.95 0.28 -24.66
C VAL A 1038 22.36 1.10 -25.81
N ASP A 1039 21.09 0.89 -26.15
CA ASP A 1039 20.39 1.62 -27.22
C ASP A 1039 20.22 3.13 -26.94
N LEU A 1040 20.30 3.55 -25.67
CA LEU A 1040 20.11 4.95 -25.22
C LEU A 1040 21.42 5.65 -24.83
N TYR A 1041 22.43 4.93 -24.35
CA TYR A 1041 23.78 5.43 -24.02
C TYR A 1041 24.72 5.39 -25.24
N GLY A 1042 24.55 4.40 -26.11
CA GLY A 1042 25.37 4.14 -27.30
C GLY A 1042 26.35 2.99 -27.09
N ALA A 1043 26.28 1.95 -27.94
CA ALA A 1043 27.16 0.77 -27.89
C ALA A 1043 28.64 1.14 -28.02
N ASP A 1044 29.00 1.93 -29.04
CA ASP A 1044 30.35 2.49 -29.24
C ASP A 1044 30.90 3.21 -27.99
N LYS A 1045 30.07 4.05 -27.35
CA LYS A 1045 30.45 4.79 -26.15
C LYS A 1045 30.68 3.84 -24.95
N LEU A 1046 29.89 2.78 -24.84
CA LEU A 1046 30.05 1.77 -23.78
C LEU A 1046 31.31 0.91 -24.02
N VAL A 1047 31.55 0.46 -25.26
CA VAL A 1047 32.74 -0.30 -25.66
C VAL A 1047 34.02 0.48 -25.33
N LYS A 1048 34.13 1.75 -25.76
CA LYS A 1048 35.30 2.60 -25.47
C LYS A 1048 35.56 2.80 -23.98
N LYS A 1049 34.50 2.86 -23.16
CA LYS A 1049 34.62 2.91 -21.68
C LYS A 1049 35.09 1.57 -21.11
N MET A 1050 34.59 0.46 -21.64
CA MET A 1050 34.97 -0.90 -21.24
C MET A 1050 36.41 -1.25 -21.64
N GLU A 1051 36.85 -0.90 -22.85
CA GLU A 1051 38.24 -1.03 -23.31
C GLU A 1051 39.22 -0.26 -22.41
N LYS A 1052 38.88 0.99 -22.05
CA LYS A 1052 39.62 1.78 -21.05
C LYS A 1052 39.74 1.07 -19.70
N TYR A 1053 38.71 0.35 -19.24
CA TYR A 1053 38.80 -0.41 -18.00
C TYR A 1053 39.60 -1.71 -18.18
N ALA A 1054 39.49 -2.37 -19.35
CA ALA A 1054 40.25 -3.57 -19.69
C ALA A 1054 41.76 -3.32 -19.89
N SER A 1055 42.18 -2.07 -20.13
CA SER A 1055 43.60 -1.67 -20.14
C SER A 1055 44.15 -1.23 -18.78
N ILE A 1056 43.31 -1.10 -17.75
CA ILE A 1056 43.68 -0.64 -16.39
C ILE A 1056 43.54 -1.77 -15.35
N TYR A 1057 42.54 -2.63 -15.53
CA TYR A 1057 42.23 -3.78 -14.70
C TYR A 1057 42.47 -5.09 -15.48
N PRO A 1058 42.40 -6.28 -14.85
CA PRO A 1058 42.48 -7.56 -15.56
C PRO A 1058 41.44 -7.61 -16.70
N SER A 1059 41.93 -7.63 -17.94
CA SER A 1059 41.13 -7.37 -19.16
C SER A 1059 39.87 -8.22 -19.25
N VAL A 1060 39.97 -9.51 -18.91
CA VAL A 1060 38.88 -10.49 -18.87
C VAL A 1060 37.67 -10.09 -18.02
N GLN A 1061 37.80 -9.12 -17.09
CA GLN A 1061 36.70 -8.63 -16.25
C GLN A 1061 35.89 -7.50 -16.90
N PHE A 1062 36.43 -6.86 -17.94
CA PHE A 1062 35.86 -5.69 -18.61
C PHE A 1062 35.79 -5.80 -20.14
N GLN A 1063 36.38 -6.83 -20.74
CA GLN A 1063 36.36 -7.06 -22.19
C GLN A 1063 34.90 -7.18 -22.71
N PRO A 1064 34.50 -6.37 -23.70
CA PRO A 1064 33.20 -6.52 -24.36
C PRO A 1064 33.02 -7.89 -25.02
N CYS A 1065 31.82 -8.45 -24.94
CA CYS A 1065 31.40 -9.61 -25.73
C CYS A 1065 31.26 -9.28 -27.22
N GLN A 1066 31.28 -10.31 -28.08
CA GLN A 1066 31.32 -10.12 -29.53
C GLN A 1066 30.05 -9.42 -30.04
N LEU A 1067 28.87 -9.81 -29.55
CA LEU A 1067 27.60 -9.18 -29.87
C LEU A 1067 27.57 -7.68 -29.52
N LEU A 1068 28.22 -7.24 -28.44
CA LEU A 1068 28.35 -5.82 -28.09
C LEU A 1068 29.34 -5.09 -29.01
N LEU A 1069 30.45 -5.72 -29.40
CA LEU A 1069 31.39 -5.19 -30.39
C LEU A 1069 30.73 -5.03 -31.76
N ASP A 1070 29.93 -6.01 -32.19
CA ASP A 1070 29.22 -5.98 -33.47
C ASP A 1070 28.14 -4.88 -33.49
N HIS A 1071 27.40 -4.70 -32.40
CA HIS A 1071 26.46 -3.57 -32.24
C HIS A 1071 27.19 -2.21 -32.23
N ALA A 1072 28.37 -2.11 -31.61
CA ALA A 1072 29.17 -0.90 -31.65
C ALA A 1072 29.70 -0.58 -33.06
N LYS A 1073 30.21 -1.59 -33.77
CA LYS A 1073 30.78 -1.49 -35.13
C LYS A 1073 29.73 -1.19 -36.21
N THR A 1074 28.53 -1.75 -36.08
CA THR A 1074 27.43 -1.57 -37.06
C THR A 1074 26.48 -0.43 -36.73
N GLY A 1075 26.50 0.08 -35.50
CA GLY A 1075 25.48 1.01 -34.99
C GLY A 1075 24.11 0.34 -34.76
N LYS A 1076 24.01 -0.99 -34.85
CA LYS A 1076 22.75 -1.73 -34.65
C LYS A 1076 22.24 -1.58 -33.22
N LYS A 1077 20.91 -1.55 -33.07
CA LYS A 1077 20.19 -1.50 -31.80
C LYS A 1077 19.62 -2.87 -31.43
N PHE A 1078 19.49 -3.14 -30.14
CA PHE A 1078 18.76 -4.32 -29.65
C PHE A 1078 17.26 -4.19 -29.90
N TYR A 1079 16.74 -2.97 -29.91
CA TYR A 1079 15.38 -2.63 -30.29
C TYR A 1079 15.36 -1.78 -31.54
N GLU A 1080 14.94 -2.39 -32.64
CA GLU A 1080 14.53 -1.68 -33.85
C GLU A 1080 13.30 -0.81 -33.55
N LYS A 1081 13.10 0.27 -34.32
CA LYS A 1081 11.84 1.03 -34.23
C LYS A 1081 10.72 0.13 -34.75
N ARG A 1082 9.68 -0.08 -33.93
CA ARG A 1082 8.40 -0.61 -34.42
C ARG A 1082 7.90 0.30 -35.55
N GLN A 1083 7.48 -0.32 -36.65
CA GLN A 1083 6.86 0.36 -37.80
C GLN A 1083 5.35 0.55 -37.55
#